data_AF-A0AAD4PMX7-F1
#
_entry.id   AF-A0AAD4PMX7-F1
#
_cell.length_a   1.000
_cell.length_b   1.000
_cell.length_c   1.000
_cell.angle_alpha   90.00
_cell.angle_beta   90.00
_cell.angle_gamma   90.00
#
_symmetry.space_group_name_H-M   'P 1'
#
loop_
_entity.id
_entity.type
_entity.pdbx_description
1 polymer ?
#
loop_
_entity_poly.entity_id
_entity_poly.type
_entity_poly.pdbx_seq_one_letter_code
_entity_poly.pdbx_strand_id
1 'polypeptide(L)'
;NFINRLGLVVTTPGGSAAGGTVDSGISTSGRHNSLEDINLDQFLKTINYEDTVKQLDIYYGIVKRQLLRYQSPITGLFPVMSTDQVVGSVRDSVYCAAAVWSLYQAYRRIDDDRGKSYELGQSTVKCMRGILECWVKQASRVELFKQRQSNQHALHSKFQLHTGEKIYPDEFYNHLQIDCVSLYLLFLVQMITSGLQIIYTHDEVAFVQNLVYYVERAYRTPDFGMWERGSKYNNGTPEIHASSIGMAKSALEAINGCNLFGEKGASWSVVYVDIDAHNRNRSIFETMLPRESSSKGVDASLLLTLSFPAFASHEDRLVEQTKQNVVNRLRSKMGFKRFTRDGFLSKTEDKTRRYYQAGELKEFEGLECEWPLFFITMIIDGVFKNNNEQIEEYQNDLRRCLHTDANGDPVVTMYYAPDGDGSYMRAPSQSLFLWGQSFFIIAQLLTAGLLHINELDPIRRYLPSYNRPRRAGRYSAFQGTATDLVVQIVLIAESMRLQAMMATYGIQTQTPHEVEPVQIWSSTELIKVYQHLGVNNKVGLSGRPSRPVGSLGTSKVYRICGMTVLCYPLIFEVSDFYLYRDMALLIDDIKTELQFVGKYWRLSGRPTVCLLIREEHMRDPQFKEMLDLLAMLKKGYCDGMKVRIGRLQNLISSSCIEHLDFMNQSDLTDNENAFSQINHEYIGYQSLTDVPKALTYVEEKVSVAHFDSKPTPDIINALRNTESIYCLCQLWGILLNREGPHFEVNGLNVNTALTQLYHRAGSLRYWRAVRYCSSLLHHIVDSISPFITTVLVNGKELTVGIIGQKETVFDKPMTPAEIQNVMYTSVQPYDVIQAVLQQEVVLYCGRLIATNPSMFRGILKIRIGWVLEAMRIYLQISGQQSIDVDNLSPFQVRILLQKVLTVSEWAVEEKLTTLQRRQLEGCLCRVPKHFYNKIWEILQRTPQGILTQGHHLPATPTLTSMSRGELTFNLLVEETLICIDRPERRQITVELLCIVATILNRNPELHFKQALDLDGILAEAFAMYCKDNNIHHPPQSTEHKQEDLTAFYSLPYSETTGYLARAAVNKVLQGGVFSTAEDDVQLDGDHLHDDNCKVS
;
A
#
# COMPACT_ATOMS: atom_id res chain seq x y z
N ASN A 1 -1.97 42.88 -23.00
CA ASN A 1 -1.71 43.65 -21.77
C ASN A 1 -1.60 42.67 -20.63
N PHE A 2 -0.46 42.26 -20.07
CA PHE A 2 0.96 42.63 -20.04
C PHE A 2 1.60 41.32 -19.49
N ILE A 3 2.49 40.52 -20.10
CA ILE A 3 3.68 40.70 -20.94
C ILE A 3 4.67 41.73 -20.40
N ASN A 4 5.92 41.24 -20.27
CA ASN A 4 7.18 41.90 -19.90
C ASN A 4 7.34 42.14 -18.40
N ARG A 5 8.40 41.62 -17.79
CA ARG A 5 9.77 42.18 -17.80
C ARG A 5 10.63 41.29 -16.89
N LEU A 6 11.94 41.08 -17.00
CA LEU A 6 13.12 41.57 -17.75
C LEU A 6 14.22 40.49 -17.43
N GLY A 7 15.15 40.07 -18.28
CA GLY A 7 15.87 40.77 -19.35
C GLY A 7 17.27 41.14 -18.87
N LEU A 8 18.33 40.64 -19.55
CA LEU A 8 19.70 41.20 -19.70
C LEU A 8 20.53 40.16 -20.51
N VAL A 9 20.55 40.21 -21.84
CA VAL A 9 21.36 41.02 -22.79
C VAL A 9 22.83 40.58 -22.93
N VAL A 10 23.15 40.13 -24.15
CA VAL A 10 24.49 39.92 -24.72
C VAL A 10 24.66 40.97 -25.83
N THR A 11 25.80 41.63 -25.89
CA THR A 11 26.35 42.19 -27.14
C THR A 11 27.88 42.27 -27.09
N THR A 12 28.53 41.61 -28.04
CA THR A 12 29.91 41.87 -28.48
C THR A 12 29.98 43.11 -29.37
N PRO A 13 31.16 43.73 -29.52
CA PRO A 13 31.72 43.83 -30.88
C PRO A 13 33.24 43.61 -30.93
N GLY A 14 33.72 43.11 -32.08
CA GLY A 14 35.14 42.99 -32.40
C GLY A 14 35.70 44.19 -33.19
N GLY A 15 37.03 44.20 -33.36
CA GLY A 15 37.70 44.82 -34.52
C GLY A 15 38.85 45.80 -34.24
N SER A 16 40.11 45.32 -34.45
CA SER A 16 41.33 46.05 -34.91
C SER A 16 41.91 47.19 -34.02
N ALA A 17 43.21 47.44 -33.84
CA ALA A 17 44.43 47.14 -34.62
C ALA A 17 45.72 47.31 -33.76
N ALA A 18 46.84 46.79 -34.30
CA ALA A 18 48.27 47.13 -34.05
C ALA A 18 48.85 46.86 -32.63
N GLY A 19 50.01 46.21 -32.44
CA GLY A 19 51.06 45.69 -33.31
C GLY A 19 52.25 45.18 -32.47
N GLY A 20 53.20 44.49 -33.10
CA GLY A 20 54.52 44.11 -32.54
C GLY A 20 54.66 42.64 -32.09
N THR A 21 55.05 41.69 -32.98
CA THR A 21 56.44 41.17 -33.16
C THR A 21 56.92 40.31 -31.96
N VAL A 22 57.29 39.02 -32.02
CA VAL A 22 58.12 38.23 -32.98
C VAL A 22 57.86 36.71 -32.75
N ASP A 23 57.52 35.95 -33.80
CA ASP A 23 58.20 34.72 -34.34
C ASP A 23 58.80 33.69 -33.34
N SER A 24 58.74 32.36 -33.46
CA SER A 24 58.55 31.38 -34.55
C SER A 24 58.34 29.98 -33.89
N GLY A 25 57.57 29.02 -34.42
CA GLY A 25 58.07 28.01 -35.36
C GLY A 25 58.47 26.66 -34.70
N ILE A 26 57.56 25.67 -34.75
CA ILE A 26 57.78 24.20 -34.95
C ILE A 26 58.73 23.43 -34.00
N SER A 27 58.20 22.41 -33.28
CA SER A 27 58.56 20.99 -33.50
C SER A 27 58.10 20.04 -32.38
N THR A 28 57.67 18.87 -32.81
CA THR A 28 57.45 17.64 -32.05
C THR A 28 58.73 17.13 -31.40
N SER A 29 58.72 16.88 -30.09
CA SER A 29 59.61 15.89 -29.46
C SER A 29 58.98 15.37 -28.17
N GLY A 30 58.84 14.06 -28.06
CA GLY A 30 58.39 13.38 -26.84
C GLY A 30 59.28 13.75 -25.66
N ARG A 31 58.65 14.24 -24.58
CA ARG A 31 59.30 14.28 -23.27
C ARG A 31 59.10 12.93 -22.62
N HIS A 32 60.18 12.16 -22.54
CA HIS A 32 60.31 11.13 -21.51
C HIS A 32 59.95 11.78 -20.16
N ASN A 33 58.95 11.23 -19.46
CA ASN A 33 58.78 11.51 -18.04
C ASN A 33 60.12 11.22 -17.36
N SER A 34 60.65 12.19 -16.61
CA SER A 34 61.90 11.99 -15.89
C SER A 34 61.72 10.82 -14.91
N LEU A 35 62.77 10.02 -14.71
CA LEU A 35 62.77 8.95 -13.69
C LEU A 35 62.46 9.50 -12.29
N GLU A 36 62.69 10.78 -12.03
CA GLU A 36 62.36 11.46 -10.77
C GLU A 36 60.86 11.78 -10.63
N ASP A 37 60.17 12.19 -11.69
CA ASP A 37 58.71 12.41 -11.66
C ASP A 37 57.92 11.10 -11.55
N ILE A 38 58.40 10.03 -12.20
CA ILE A 38 57.82 8.68 -12.06
C ILE A 38 58.05 8.16 -10.63
N ASN A 39 59.24 8.39 -10.07
CA ASN A 39 59.53 7.99 -8.69
C ASN A 39 58.74 8.82 -7.67
N LEU A 40 58.50 10.12 -7.89
CA LEU A 40 57.70 10.94 -6.98
C LEU A 40 56.21 10.55 -7.01
N ASP A 41 55.67 10.28 -8.20
CA ASP A 41 54.27 9.86 -8.37
C ASP A 41 54.06 8.41 -7.86
N GLN A 42 55.06 7.54 -8.03
CA GLN A 42 55.10 6.21 -7.43
C GLN A 42 55.30 6.27 -5.91
N PHE A 43 56.11 7.20 -5.40
CA PHE A 43 56.32 7.43 -3.96
C PHE A 43 55.09 8.05 -3.29
N LEU A 44 54.40 8.99 -3.93
CA LEU A 44 53.12 9.55 -3.47
C LEU A 44 52.01 8.49 -3.49
N LYS A 45 51.95 7.64 -4.53
CA LYS A 45 51.06 6.46 -4.56
C LYS A 45 51.41 5.44 -3.47
N THR A 46 52.70 5.24 -3.18
CA THR A 46 53.18 4.31 -2.14
C THR A 46 52.93 4.86 -0.73
N ILE A 47 53.14 6.16 -0.48
CA ILE A 47 52.79 6.83 0.78
C ILE A 47 51.27 6.79 1.00
N ASN A 48 50.49 7.14 -0.02
CA ASN A 48 49.03 7.09 0.06
C ASN A 48 48.53 5.65 0.27
N TYR A 49 49.20 4.65 -0.31
CA TYR A 49 48.92 3.24 -0.09
C TYR A 49 49.25 2.80 1.35
N GLU A 50 50.45 3.09 1.86
CA GLU A 50 50.84 2.76 3.23
C GLU A 50 49.94 3.44 4.27
N ASP A 51 49.56 4.70 4.05
CA ASP A 51 48.69 5.44 4.95
C ASP A 51 47.25 4.92 4.89
N THR A 52 46.76 4.52 3.71
CA THR A 52 45.46 3.83 3.57
C THR A 52 45.45 2.51 4.33
N VAL A 53 46.52 1.69 4.20
CA VAL A 53 46.66 0.43 4.94
C VAL A 53 46.69 0.69 6.45
N LYS A 54 47.45 1.68 6.92
CA LYS A 54 47.49 2.05 8.35
C LYS A 54 46.10 2.45 8.87
N GLN A 55 45.35 3.24 8.11
CA GLN A 55 44.00 3.64 8.50
C GLN A 55 43.04 2.45 8.57
N LEU A 56 43.07 1.55 7.58
CA LEU A 56 42.25 0.34 7.62
C LEU A 56 42.65 -0.60 8.76
N ASP A 57 43.92 -0.64 9.15
CA ASP A 57 44.41 -1.44 10.29
C ASP A 57 43.84 -0.93 11.62
N ILE A 58 43.63 0.39 11.75
CA ILE A 58 42.93 0.98 12.90
C ILE A 58 41.49 0.48 12.95
N TYR A 59 40.75 0.60 11.84
CA TYR A 59 39.36 0.11 11.77
C TYR A 59 39.24 -1.41 11.94
N TYR A 60 40.22 -2.16 11.47
CA TYR A 60 40.31 -3.60 11.71
C TYR A 60 40.47 -3.91 13.21
N GLY A 61 41.34 -3.18 13.90
CA GLY A 61 41.46 -3.26 15.36
C GLY A 61 40.13 -2.97 16.07
N ILE A 62 39.45 -1.89 15.66
CA ILE A 62 38.14 -1.49 16.21
C ILE A 62 37.10 -2.61 15.98
N VAL A 63 36.95 -3.10 14.74
CA VAL A 63 36.02 -4.18 14.39
C VAL A 63 36.30 -5.45 15.17
N LYS A 64 37.58 -5.83 15.34
CA LYS A 64 37.97 -7.00 16.14
C LYS A 64 37.59 -6.86 17.61
N ARG A 65 37.86 -5.69 18.22
CA ARG A 65 37.62 -5.44 19.65
C ARG A 65 36.15 -5.19 19.99
N GLN A 66 35.43 -4.48 19.13
CA GLN A 66 34.09 -3.97 19.41
C GLN A 66 32.96 -4.75 18.74
N LEU A 67 33.21 -5.48 17.65
CA LEU A 67 32.19 -6.31 16.98
C LEU A 67 32.54 -7.79 17.07
N LEU A 68 33.61 -8.25 16.40
CA LEU A 68 33.90 -9.67 16.20
C LEU A 68 34.12 -10.44 17.51
N ARG A 69 34.61 -9.77 18.56
CA ARG A 69 34.70 -10.36 19.90
C ARG A 69 33.36 -10.86 20.45
N TYR A 70 32.25 -10.25 20.03
CA TYR A 70 30.89 -10.59 20.46
C TYR A 70 30.14 -11.46 19.45
N GLN A 71 30.80 -11.85 18.35
CA GLN A 71 30.24 -12.80 17.41
C GLN A 71 30.23 -14.20 18.02
N SER A 72 29.09 -14.88 17.98
CA SER A 72 28.99 -16.26 18.45
C SER A 72 29.92 -17.18 17.64
N PRO A 73 30.81 -17.96 18.30
CA PRO A 73 31.71 -18.85 17.58
C PRO A 73 31.01 -20.08 17.01
N ILE A 74 29.75 -20.34 17.38
CA ILE A 74 28.97 -21.47 16.84
C ILE A 74 28.07 -20.96 15.72
N THR A 75 27.12 -20.08 16.06
CA THR A 75 26.09 -19.62 15.11
C THR A 75 26.54 -18.44 14.26
N GLY A 76 27.55 -17.67 14.67
CA GLY A 76 27.90 -16.41 14.00
C GLY A 76 26.96 -15.23 14.31
N LEU A 77 25.91 -15.41 15.12
CA LEU A 77 24.98 -14.37 15.53
C LEU A 77 25.62 -13.36 16.48
N PHE A 78 25.01 -12.18 16.58
CA PHE A 78 25.36 -11.10 17.49
C PHE A 78 24.18 -10.73 18.41
N PRO A 79 24.46 -10.32 19.66
CA PRO A 79 23.44 -9.75 20.55
C PRO A 79 23.09 -8.29 20.17
N VAL A 80 22.08 -7.72 20.83
CA VAL A 80 21.77 -6.27 20.72
C VAL A 80 22.83 -5.44 21.45
N MET A 81 23.10 -5.82 22.70
CA MET A 81 24.09 -5.19 23.58
C MET A 81 25.27 -6.14 23.78
N SER A 82 26.49 -5.61 23.84
CA SER A 82 27.71 -6.41 24.02
C SER A 82 27.77 -7.20 25.34
N THR A 83 26.92 -6.86 26.31
CA THR A 83 26.82 -7.55 27.60
C THR A 83 25.91 -8.78 27.57
N ASP A 84 25.07 -8.94 26.55
CA ASP A 84 24.18 -10.08 26.43
C ASP A 84 24.93 -11.28 25.84
N GLN A 85 24.96 -12.38 26.59
CA GLN A 85 25.63 -13.63 26.23
C GLN A 85 24.64 -14.75 25.90
N VAL A 86 23.33 -14.47 25.92
CA VAL A 86 22.28 -15.48 25.82
C VAL A 86 21.47 -15.28 24.56
N VAL A 87 21.15 -14.03 24.19
CA VAL A 87 20.21 -13.73 23.11
C VAL A 87 20.92 -13.18 21.88
N GLY A 88 20.78 -13.87 20.75
CA GLY A 88 21.14 -13.36 19.43
C GLY A 88 19.96 -12.63 18.78
N SER A 89 20.24 -11.52 18.09
CA SER A 89 19.25 -10.71 17.39
C SER A 89 19.51 -10.70 15.89
N VAL A 90 18.52 -11.07 15.07
CA VAL A 90 18.72 -11.14 13.61
C VAL A 90 19.07 -9.77 13.02
N ARG A 91 18.30 -8.71 13.35
CA ARG A 91 18.54 -7.37 12.78
C ARG A 91 19.94 -6.86 13.11
N ASP A 92 20.31 -6.91 14.38
CA ASP A 92 21.62 -6.46 14.87
C ASP A 92 22.74 -7.31 14.26
N SER A 93 22.53 -8.63 14.11
CA SER A 93 23.46 -9.53 13.42
C SER A 93 23.70 -9.14 11.96
N VAL A 94 22.65 -8.78 11.22
CA VAL A 94 22.78 -8.32 9.82
C VAL A 94 23.56 -7.01 9.75
N TYR A 95 23.31 -6.05 10.65
CA TYR A 95 24.06 -4.80 10.66
C TYR A 95 25.52 -4.97 11.11
N CYS A 96 25.80 -5.84 12.08
CA CYS A 96 27.16 -6.23 12.44
C CYS A 96 27.88 -6.85 11.24
N ALA A 97 27.23 -7.80 10.55
CA ALA A 97 27.75 -8.41 9.34
C ALA A 97 27.98 -7.37 8.22
N ALA A 98 27.11 -6.37 8.09
CA ALA A 98 27.26 -5.28 7.12
C ALA A 98 28.47 -4.39 7.43
N ALA A 99 28.75 -4.07 8.70
CA ALA A 99 29.94 -3.31 9.07
C ALA A 99 31.24 -4.09 8.84
N VAL A 100 31.27 -5.38 9.21
CA VAL A 100 32.40 -6.29 8.94
C VAL A 100 32.62 -6.43 7.42
N TRP A 101 31.53 -6.59 6.66
CA TRP A 101 31.55 -6.67 5.21
C TRP A 101 32.01 -5.36 4.54
N SER A 102 31.64 -4.21 5.11
CA SER A 102 32.08 -2.90 4.61
C SER A 102 33.60 -2.75 4.73
N LEU A 103 34.17 -3.20 5.85
CA LEU A 103 35.62 -3.23 6.01
C LEU A 103 36.29 -4.25 5.08
N TYR A 104 35.67 -5.43 4.89
CA TYR A 104 36.11 -6.41 3.89
C TYR A 104 36.20 -5.81 2.48
N GLN A 105 35.18 -5.07 2.05
CA GLN A 105 35.15 -4.41 0.76
C GLN A 105 36.25 -3.34 0.63
N ALA A 106 36.53 -2.60 1.71
CA ALA A 106 37.63 -1.64 1.72
C ALA A 106 39.01 -2.32 1.57
N TYR A 107 39.25 -3.44 2.26
CA TYR A 107 40.49 -4.22 2.13
C TYR A 107 40.67 -4.87 0.76
N ARG A 108 39.60 -5.23 0.06
CA ARG A 108 39.68 -5.83 -1.28
C ARG A 108 40.30 -4.95 -2.35
N ARG A 109 40.42 -3.65 -2.09
CA ARG A 109 41.11 -2.69 -2.97
C ARG A 109 42.62 -2.78 -2.88
N ILE A 110 43.13 -3.48 -1.87
CA ILE A 110 44.54 -3.52 -1.51
C ILE A 110 45.10 -4.86 -1.96
N ASP A 111 46.28 -4.83 -2.57
CA ASP A 111 46.92 -6.03 -3.14
C ASP A 111 47.43 -6.99 -2.06
N ASP A 112 48.04 -6.47 -0.97
CA ASP A 112 48.49 -7.26 0.18
C ASP A 112 47.77 -6.84 1.47
N ASP A 113 46.64 -7.50 1.74
CA ASP A 113 45.84 -7.32 2.94
C ASP A 113 46.25 -8.26 4.10
N ARG A 114 47.30 -9.07 3.90
CA ARG A 114 47.77 -10.09 4.86
C ARG A 114 46.68 -11.08 5.30
N GLY A 115 45.70 -11.37 4.44
CA GLY A 115 44.59 -12.29 4.69
C GLY A 115 43.43 -11.71 5.50
N LYS A 116 43.46 -10.40 5.82
CA LYS A 116 42.41 -9.75 6.61
C LYS A 116 41.06 -9.74 5.89
N SER A 117 41.01 -9.51 4.57
CA SER A 117 39.75 -9.58 3.83
C SER A 117 39.15 -10.99 3.90
N TYR A 118 39.97 -12.04 3.80
CA TYR A 118 39.48 -13.41 3.90
C TYR A 118 38.83 -13.67 5.27
N GLU A 119 39.48 -13.26 6.36
CA GLU A 119 38.91 -13.40 7.71
C GLU A 119 37.57 -12.65 7.85
N LEU A 120 37.54 -11.37 7.48
CA LEU A 120 36.34 -10.54 7.56
C LEU A 120 35.20 -11.12 6.72
N GLY A 121 35.50 -11.56 5.48
CA GLY A 121 34.53 -12.18 4.60
C GLY A 121 33.95 -13.47 5.17
N GLN A 122 34.79 -14.35 5.75
CA GLN A 122 34.32 -15.59 6.39
C GLN A 122 33.49 -15.31 7.65
N SER A 123 33.83 -14.28 8.43
CA SER A 123 33.01 -13.85 9.57
C SER A 123 31.62 -13.37 9.12
N THR A 124 31.54 -12.56 8.07
CA THR A 124 30.27 -12.13 7.47
C THR A 124 29.46 -13.33 6.97
N VAL A 125 30.07 -14.25 6.22
CA VAL A 125 29.42 -15.46 5.71
C VAL A 125 28.86 -16.29 6.87
N LYS A 126 29.65 -16.50 7.93
CA LYS A 126 29.21 -17.26 9.11
C LYS A 126 27.97 -16.65 9.77
N CYS A 127 27.94 -15.33 9.96
CA CYS A 127 26.77 -14.65 10.52
C CYS A 127 25.51 -14.86 9.66
N MET A 128 25.60 -14.58 8.35
CA MET A 128 24.46 -14.67 7.44
C MET A 128 23.96 -16.10 7.27
N ARG A 129 24.86 -17.09 7.32
CA ARG A 129 24.50 -18.51 7.33
C ARG A 129 23.88 -18.95 8.64
N GLY A 130 24.37 -18.46 9.78
CA GLY A 130 23.75 -18.71 11.08
C GLY A 130 22.28 -18.32 11.15
N ILE A 131 21.96 -17.12 10.63
CA ILE A 131 20.57 -16.66 10.52
C ILE A 131 19.75 -17.61 9.65
N LEU A 132 20.29 -18.01 8.49
CA LEU A 132 19.63 -18.94 7.57
C LEU A 132 19.35 -20.29 8.25
N GLU A 133 20.33 -20.86 8.94
CA GLU A 133 20.20 -22.14 9.64
C GLU A 133 19.12 -22.07 10.73
N CYS A 134 19.08 -20.98 11.52
CA CYS A 134 18.01 -20.73 12.50
C CYS A 134 16.61 -20.67 11.87
N TRP A 135 16.49 -20.11 10.65
CA TRP A 135 15.22 -20.01 9.94
C TRP A 135 14.83 -21.27 9.18
N VAL A 136 15.78 -22.02 8.62
CA VAL A 136 15.51 -23.31 7.96
C VAL A 136 14.91 -24.30 8.96
N LYS A 137 15.37 -24.30 10.22
CA LYS A 137 14.73 -25.04 11.34
C LYS A 137 13.25 -24.68 11.56
N GLN A 138 12.79 -23.56 11.01
CA GLN A 138 11.41 -23.04 11.12
C GLN A 138 10.63 -23.10 9.80
N ALA A 139 11.05 -23.91 8.81
CA ALA A 139 10.38 -24.01 7.51
C ALA A 139 8.86 -24.27 7.59
N SER A 140 8.41 -25.09 8.55
CA SER A 140 6.97 -25.32 8.78
C SER A 140 6.19 -24.06 9.15
N ARG A 141 6.82 -23.09 9.84
CA ARG A 141 6.22 -21.79 10.14
C ARG A 141 6.05 -20.95 8.88
N VAL A 142 7.07 -20.94 8.01
CA VAL A 142 7.01 -20.25 6.71
C VAL A 142 5.87 -20.80 5.86
N GLU A 143 5.70 -22.13 5.83
CA GLU A 143 4.61 -22.79 5.11
C GLU A 143 3.22 -22.31 5.57
N LEU A 144 2.99 -22.30 6.89
CA LEU A 144 1.72 -21.81 7.46
C LEU A 144 1.54 -20.30 7.28
N PHE A 145 2.62 -19.52 7.36
CA PHE A 145 2.59 -18.08 7.21
C PHE A 145 2.16 -17.66 5.79
N LYS A 146 2.60 -18.38 4.76
CA LYS A 146 2.16 -18.14 3.37
C LYS A 146 0.64 -18.16 3.20
N GLN A 147 -0.08 -18.91 4.03
CA GLN A 147 -1.53 -19.04 3.98
C GLN A 147 -2.24 -18.04 4.90
N ARG A 148 -1.76 -17.89 6.14
CA ARG A 148 -2.48 -17.19 7.22
C ARG A 148 -1.92 -15.81 7.59
N GLN A 149 -0.64 -15.55 7.31
CA GLN A 149 0.03 -14.26 7.56
C GLN A 149 -0.16 -13.72 8.99
N SER A 150 -0.10 -14.61 9.99
CA SER A 150 -0.39 -14.30 11.39
C SER A 150 0.85 -14.36 12.28
N ASN A 151 0.81 -13.67 13.43
CA ASN A 151 1.92 -13.63 14.39
C ASN A 151 2.36 -15.03 14.88
N GLN A 152 1.41 -15.95 15.09
CA GLN A 152 1.67 -17.33 15.53
C GLN A 152 2.54 -18.15 14.56
N HIS A 153 2.58 -17.74 13.29
CA HIS A 153 3.34 -18.42 12.25
C HIS A 153 4.54 -17.60 11.76
N ALA A 154 4.82 -16.45 12.38
CA ALA A 154 5.92 -15.59 11.99
C ALA A 154 7.29 -16.24 12.25
N LEU A 155 8.30 -15.91 11.46
CA LEU A 155 9.67 -16.31 11.75
C LEU A 155 10.18 -15.62 13.01
N HIS A 156 10.90 -16.35 13.85
CA HIS A 156 11.54 -15.76 15.03
C HIS A 156 12.66 -14.79 14.62
N SER A 157 12.72 -13.64 15.29
CA SER A 157 13.73 -12.59 15.12
C SER A 157 14.80 -12.59 16.23
N LYS A 158 14.60 -13.38 17.29
CA LYS A 158 15.55 -13.58 18.40
C LYS A 158 15.78 -15.08 18.62
N PHE A 159 17.02 -15.45 18.89
CA PHE A 159 17.45 -16.83 19.09
C PHE A 159 18.39 -16.96 20.28
N GLN A 160 18.60 -18.18 20.75
CA GLN A 160 19.69 -18.44 21.67
C GLN A 160 21.02 -18.24 20.90
N LEU A 161 21.89 -17.38 21.45
CA LEU A 161 23.08 -16.85 20.78
C LEU A 161 24.07 -17.93 20.30
N HIS A 162 24.24 -19.00 21.07
CA HIS A 162 25.23 -20.05 20.85
C HIS A 162 24.66 -21.34 20.24
N THR A 163 23.36 -21.62 20.35
CA THR A 163 22.74 -22.84 19.80
C THR A 163 21.86 -22.57 18.58
N GLY A 164 21.39 -21.33 18.41
CA GLY A 164 20.44 -20.97 17.36
C GLY A 164 19.04 -21.55 17.57
N GLU A 165 18.75 -22.06 18.78
CA GLU A 165 17.44 -22.55 19.15
C GLU A 165 16.47 -21.41 19.48
N LYS A 166 15.17 -21.71 19.44
CA LYS A 166 14.13 -20.76 19.84
C LYS A 166 14.30 -20.39 21.31
N ILE A 167 14.25 -19.10 21.62
CA ILE A 167 14.47 -18.60 22.97
C ILE A 167 13.20 -18.03 23.61
N TYR A 168 12.39 -17.31 22.85
CA TYR A 168 11.13 -16.74 23.33
C TYR A 168 9.94 -17.46 22.69
N PRO A 169 8.90 -17.80 23.47
CA PRO A 169 7.62 -18.22 22.91
C PRO A 169 6.88 -17.05 22.27
N ASP A 170 6.00 -17.35 21.31
CA ASP A 170 5.24 -16.35 20.52
C ASP A 170 4.34 -15.46 21.40
N GLU A 171 3.89 -15.96 22.55
CA GLU A 171 3.09 -15.20 23.51
C GLU A 171 3.90 -14.14 24.25
N PHE A 172 5.20 -14.35 24.43
CA PHE A 172 6.08 -13.49 25.23
C PHE A 172 6.93 -12.54 24.39
N TYR A 173 6.99 -12.73 23.07
CA TYR A 173 7.78 -11.88 22.20
C TYR A 173 7.14 -11.66 20.81
N ASN A 174 7.27 -10.43 20.30
CA ASN A 174 6.68 -9.97 19.05
C ASN A 174 7.58 -10.30 17.85
N HIS A 175 7.53 -11.55 17.38
CA HIS A 175 8.40 -12.04 16.30
C HIS A 175 8.01 -11.59 14.90
N LEU A 176 6.74 -11.23 14.65
CA LEU A 176 6.30 -10.77 13.34
C LEU A 176 6.91 -9.40 12.99
N GLN A 177 8.03 -9.45 12.26
CA GLN A 177 8.82 -8.30 11.82
C GLN A 177 9.20 -8.50 10.34
N ILE A 178 8.43 -7.92 9.43
CA ILE A 178 8.64 -8.08 7.99
C ILE A 178 9.89 -7.33 7.53
N ASP A 179 10.18 -6.18 8.15
CA ASP A 179 11.39 -5.40 7.91
C ASP A 179 12.66 -6.22 8.16
N CYS A 180 12.67 -7.07 9.19
CA CYS A 180 13.83 -7.88 9.58
C CYS A 180 14.18 -8.94 8.52
N VAL A 181 13.18 -9.68 8.03
CA VAL A 181 13.37 -10.66 6.94
C VAL A 181 13.78 -9.95 5.64
N SER A 182 13.18 -8.80 5.37
CA SER A 182 13.49 -8.00 4.19
C SER A 182 14.93 -7.44 4.21
N LEU A 183 15.40 -7.00 5.38
CA LEU A 183 16.77 -6.53 5.58
C LEU A 183 17.78 -7.65 5.31
N TYR A 184 17.50 -8.87 5.78
CA TYR A 184 18.34 -10.04 5.48
C TYR A 184 18.43 -10.30 3.98
N LEU A 185 17.29 -10.36 3.28
CA LEU A 185 17.26 -10.60 1.83
C LEU A 185 18.01 -9.52 1.04
N LEU A 186 17.91 -8.27 1.48
CA LEU A 186 18.64 -7.16 0.88
C LEU A 186 20.15 -7.32 1.01
N PHE A 187 20.66 -7.51 2.23
CA PHE A 187 22.10 -7.67 2.44
C PHE A 187 22.62 -8.99 1.86
N LEU A 188 21.82 -10.06 1.84
CA LEU A 188 22.15 -11.31 1.16
C LEU A 188 22.50 -11.06 -0.31
N VAL A 189 21.65 -10.29 -1.02
CA VAL A 189 21.89 -9.95 -2.43
C VAL A 189 23.14 -9.08 -2.59
N GLN A 190 23.32 -8.04 -1.75
CA GLN A 190 24.49 -7.16 -1.83
C GLN A 190 25.80 -7.93 -1.59
N MET A 191 25.83 -8.79 -0.57
CA MET A 191 27.00 -9.59 -0.21
C MET A 191 27.31 -10.66 -1.27
N ILE A 192 26.31 -11.35 -1.81
CA ILE A 192 26.52 -12.31 -2.93
C ILE A 192 27.01 -11.58 -4.18
N THR A 193 26.43 -10.42 -4.50
CA THR A 193 26.87 -9.60 -5.65
C THR A 193 28.30 -9.12 -5.49
N SER A 194 28.75 -8.89 -4.25
CA SER A 194 30.17 -8.58 -3.99
C SER A 194 31.10 -9.79 -4.18
N GLY A 195 30.59 -11.02 -4.26
CA GLY A 195 31.38 -12.24 -4.47
C GLY A 195 31.47 -13.16 -3.25
N LEU A 196 30.79 -12.84 -2.14
CA LEU A 196 30.70 -13.75 -1.01
C LEU A 196 29.76 -14.92 -1.32
N GLN A 197 30.18 -16.13 -0.95
CA GLN A 197 29.37 -17.34 -1.09
C GLN A 197 28.64 -17.61 0.22
N ILE A 198 27.33 -17.34 0.26
CA ILE A 198 26.51 -17.50 1.48
C ILE A 198 25.59 -18.72 1.37
N ILE A 199 24.98 -18.94 0.20
CA ILE A 199 24.07 -20.06 -0.07
C ILE A 199 24.86 -21.19 -0.75
N TYR A 200 24.72 -22.42 -0.26
CA TYR A 200 25.52 -23.57 -0.69
C TYR A 200 24.71 -24.68 -1.34
N THR A 201 23.43 -24.83 -0.99
CA THR A 201 22.60 -25.95 -1.44
C THR A 201 21.32 -25.49 -2.13
N HIS A 202 20.76 -26.35 -2.98
CA HIS A 202 19.45 -26.09 -3.59
C HIS A 202 18.31 -26.05 -2.56
N ASP A 203 18.45 -26.79 -1.45
CA ASP A 203 17.48 -26.77 -0.36
C ASP A 203 17.41 -25.37 0.29
N GLU A 204 18.55 -24.71 0.48
CA GLU A 204 18.63 -23.32 0.93
C GLU A 204 18.08 -22.33 -0.12
N VAL A 205 18.30 -22.58 -1.42
CA VAL A 205 17.70 -21.74 -2.49
C VAL A 205 16.18 -21.79 -2.43
N ALA A 206 15.60 -22.99 -2.33
CA ALA A 206 14.15 -23.14 -2.20
C ALA A 206 13.63 -22.45 -0.94
N PHE A 207 14.36 -22.51 0.18
CA PHE A 207 14.00 -21.80 1.39
C PHE A 207 14.00 -20.27 1.20
N VAL A 208 15.05 -19.69 0.59
CA VAL A 208 15.11 -18.25 0.29
C VAL A 208 13.99 -17.83 -0.67
N GLN A 209 13.65 -18.66 -1.66
CA GLN A 209 12.49 -18.42 -2.53
C GLN A 209 11.17 -18.38 -1.73
N ASN A 210 11.03 -19.17 -0.65
CA ASN A 210 9.86 -19.09 0.23
C ASN A 210 9.90 -17.88 1.17
N LEU A 211 11.08 -17.35 1.52
CA LEU A 211 11.19 -16.05 2.20
C LEU A 211 10.69 -14.90 1.32
N VAL A 212 10.82 -14.99 -0.01
CA VAL A 212 10.18 -14.04 -0.93
C VAL A 212 8.66 -14.08 -0.75
N TYR A 213 8.05 -15.26 -0.69
CA TYR A 213 6.60 -15.41 -0.48
C TYR A 213 6.13 -14.95 0.91
N TYR A 214 7.03 -14.97 1.88
CA TYR A 214 6.82 -14.44 3.22
C TYR A 214 6.70 -12.90 3.21
N VAL A 215 7.58 -12.21 2.47
CA VAL A 215 7.59 -10.72 2.43
C VAL A 215 6.77 -10.11 1.28
N GLU A 216 6.40 -10.86 0.23
CA GLU A 216 5.73 -10.29 -0.96
C GLU A 216 4.38 -9.59 -0.66
N ARG A 217 3.73 -9.95 0.44
CA ARG A 217 2.43 -9.40 0.86
C ARG A 217 2.54 -8.40 2.02
N ALA A 218 3.72 -7.82 2.27
CA ALA A 218 3.93 -6.82 3.32
C ALA A 218 2.89 -5.69 3.30
N TYR A 219 2.48 -5.24 2.11
CA TYR A 219 1.45 -4.22 1.88
C TYR A 219 0.08 -4.47 2.55
N ARG A 220 -0.17 -5.69 3.01
CA ARG A 220 -1.42 -6.12 3.64
C ARG A 220 -1.22 -6.96 4.90
N THR A 221 0.00 -7.03 5.44
CA THR A 221 0.33 -7.83 6.62
C THR A 221 0.72 -6.92 7.75
N PRO A 222 -0.20 -6.65 8.70
CA PRO A 222 0.14 -5.91 9.91
C PRO A 222 1.23 -6.63 10.69
N ASP A 223 2.28 -5.92 11.11
CA ASP A 223 3.41 -6.45 11.87
C ASP A 223 3.71 -5.60 13.11
N PHE A 224 4.76 -5.94 13.86
CA PHE A 224 5.16 -5.18 15.04
C PHE A 224 6.13 -4.02 14.74
N GLY A 225 6.42 -3.78 13.47
CA GLY A 225 7.35 -2.78 12.98
C GLY A 225 8.78 -2.95 13.49
N MET A 226 9.63 -1.99 13.12
CA MET A 226 11.03 -1.99 13.50
C MET A 226 11.25 -1.96 15.02
N TRP A 227 10.33 -1.34 15.76
CA TRP A 227 10.44 -1.18 17.21
C TRP A 227 9.82 -2.30 18.03
N GLU A 228 9.35 -3.37 17.39
CA GLU A 228 8.87 -4.60 18.05
C GLU A 228 7.61 -4.37 18.92
N ARG A 229 6.87 -3.29 18.67
CA ARG A 229 5.76 -2.78 19.51
C ARG A 229 4.40 -2.76 18.83
N GLY A 230 4.35 -2.83 17.50
CA GLY A 230 3.10 -2.73 16.75
C GLY A 230 2.58 -1.31 16.81
N SER A 231 1.40 -1.11 17.40
CA SER A 231 0.81 0.21 17.63
C SER A 231 1.67 1.09 18.56
N LYS A 232 1.48 2.41 18.48
CA LYS A 232 2.09 3.40 19.40
C LYS A 232 1.72 3.11 20.86
N TYR A 233 0.56 2.51 21.09
CA TYR A 233 0.05 2.18 22.42
C TYR A 233 0.76 0.98 23.07
N ASN A 234 1.58 0.23 22.32
CA ASN A 234 2.28 -0.96 22.80
C ASN A 234 1.36 -1.87 23.64
N ASN A 235 0.28 -2.34 23.02
CA ASN A 235 -0.76 -3.16 23.64
C ASN A 235 -0.90 -4.55 22.98
N GLY A 236 0.11 -4.97 22.21
CA GLY A 236 0.11 -6.23 21.46
C GLY A 236 -0.61 -6.17 20.11
N THR A 237 -1.08 -4.99 19.68
CA THR A 237 -1.78 -4.84 18.39
C THR A 237 -0.78 -4.53 17.26
N PRO A 238 -0.67 -5.37 16.21
CA PRO A 238 0.15 -5.07 15.04
C PRO A 238 -0.54 -4.04 14.11
N GLU A 239 0.25 -3.34 13.30
CA GLU A 239 -0.24 -2.33 12.36
C GLU A 239 0.47 -2.47 10.99
N ILE A 240 -0.02 -1.78 9.97
CA ILE A 240 0.71 -1.66 8.70
C ILE A 240 1.75 -0.54 8.86
N HIS A 241 3.02 -0.87 8.69
CA HIS A 241 4.16 0.05 8.84
C HIS A 241 4.78 0.38 7.48
N ALA A 242 4.88 1.66 7.15
CA ALA A 242 5.51 2.11 5.91
C ALA A 242 6.99 1.69 5.86
N SER A 243 7.69 1.72 7.00
CA SER A 243 9.06 1.21 7.11
C SER A 243 9.20 -0.27 6.71
N SER A 244 8.33 -1.14 7.20
CA SER A 244 8.30 -2.57 6.85
C SER A 244 7.99 -2.81 5.37
N ILE A 245 6.99 -2.10 4.83
CA ILE A 245 6.61 -2.22 3.40
C ILE A 245 7.73 -1.73 2.50
N GLY A 246 8.35 -0.59 2.82
CA GLY A 246 9.44 -0.02 2.03
C GLY A 246 10.68 -0.93 2.03
N MET A 247 11.01 -1.55 3.18
CA MET A 247 12.07 -2.55 3.26
C MET A 247 11.75 -3.79 2.43
N ALA A 248 10.52 -4.31 2.51
CA ALA A 248 10.06 -5.46 1.72
C ALA A 248 10.09 -5.16 0.21
N LYS A 249 9.55 -4.02 -0.22
CA LYS A 249 9.62 -3.54 -1.61
C LYS A 249 11.06 -3.56 -2.10
N SER A 250 11.96 -2.99 -1.30
CA SER A 250 13.38 -2.90 -1.61
C SER A 250 14.01 -4.29 -1.77
N ALA A 251 13.76 -5.20 -0.83
CA ALA A 251 14.26 -6.57 -0.87
C ALA A 251 13.77 -7.34 -2.11
N LEU A 252 12.47 -7.26 -2.41
CA LEU A 252 11.85 -7.86 -3.60
C LEU A 252 12.47 -7.33 -4.90
N GLU A 253 12.72 -6.02 -4.96
CA GLU A 253 13.37 -5.40 -6.13
C GLU A 253 14.82 -5.88 -6.31
N ALA A 254 15.55 -6.09 -5.21
CA ALA A 254 16.95 -6.51 -5.24
C ALA A 254 17.12 -7.99 -5.63
N ILE A 255 16.27 -8.86 -5.06
CA ILE A 255 16.42 -10.32 -5.17
C ILE A 255 15.86 -10.88 -6.48
N ASN A 256 14.96 -10.18 -7.16
CA ASN A 256 14.41 -10.64 -8.44
C ASN A 256 15.52 -10.85 -9.48
N GLY A 257 15.58 -12.06 -10.05
CA GLY A 257 16.60 -12.47 -11.01
C GLY A 257 17.99 -12.60 -10.41
N CYS A 258 18.14 -12.58 -9.08
CA CYS A 258 19.40 -12.82 -8.40
C CYS A 258 19.73 -14.32 -8.42
N ASN A 259 20.96 -14.66 -8.80
CA ASN A 259 21.48 -16.02 -8.67
C ASN A 259 22.15 -16.19 -7.30
N LEU A 260 21.59 -17.03 -6.44
CA LEU A 260 22.06 -17.18 -5.06
C LEU A 260 23.44 -17.86 -4.93
N PHE A 261 23.93 -18.51 -5.98
CA PHE A 261 25.30 -19.03 -6.04
C PHE A 261 26.29 -18.03 -6.67
N GLY A 262 25.86 -16.79 -6.92
CA GLY A 262 26.65 -15.77 -7.59
C GLY A 262 26.95 -16.13 -9.05
N GLU A 263 28.14 -15.77 -9.53
CA GLU A 263 28.58 -16.00 -10.91
C GLU A 263 28.69 -17.49 -11.29
N LYS A 264 28.84 -18.37 -10.29
CA LYS A 264 28.95 -19.83 -10.49
C LYS A 264 27.60 -20.54 -10.56
N GLY A 265 26.50 -19.80 -10.41
CA GLY A 265 25.17 -20.37 -10.33
C GLY A 265 24.56 -20.75 -11.68
N ALA A 266 23.53 -21.60 -11.61
CA ALA A 266 22.77 -22.07 -12.76
C ALA A 266 21.34 -21.52 -12.75
N SER A 267 20.52 -21.90 -13.72
CA SER A 267 19.15 -21.38 -13.87
C SER A 267 18.22 -21.74 -12.70
N TRP A 268 18.44 -22.88 -12.06
CA TRP A 268 17.65 -23.35 -10.91
C TRP A 268 18.06 -22.71 -9.57
N SER A 269 19.11 -21.89 -9.53
CA SER A 269 19.51 -21.11 -8.35
C SER A 269 19.08 -19.64 -8.42
N VAL A 270 18.24 -19.30 -9.40
CA VAL A 270 17.68 -17.96 -9.61
C VAL A 270 16.39 -17.79 -8.82
N VAL A 271 16.25 -16.64 -8.15
CA VAL A 271 15.04 -16.28 -7.39
C VAL A 271 14.11 -15.42 -8.24
N TYR A 272 12.80 -15.70 -8.17
CA TYR A 272 11.77 -14.95 -8.89
C TYR A 272 10.83 -14.23 -7.93
N VAL A 273 10.38 -13.06 -8.35
CA VAL A 273 9.44 -12.22 -7.62
C VAL A 273 8.20 -11.95 -8.46
N ASP A 274 7.03 -11.97 -7.82
CA ASP A 274 5.79 -11.48 -8.40
C ASP A 274 5.85 -9.94 -8.54
N ILE A 275 5.89 -9.48 -9.78
CA ILE A 275 6.06 -8.05 -10.10
C ILE A 275 4.82 -7.24 -9.73
N ASP A 276 3.62 -7.84 -9.78
CA ASP A 276 2.40 -7.20 -9.33
C ASP A 276 2.41 -7.04 -7.81
N ALA A 277 2.90 -8.03 -7.07
CA ALA A 277 3.10 -7.93 -5.63
C ALA A 277 4.12 -6.83 -5.27
N HIS A 278 5.26 -6.78 -5.96
CA HIS A 278 6.23 -5.68 -5.80
C HIS A 278 5.57 -4.30 -6.06
N ASN A 279 4.79 -4.17 -7.15
CA ASN A 279 4.13 -2.91 -7.47
C ASN A 279 3.10 -2.49 -6.41
N ARG A 280 2.33 -3.45 -5.85
CA ARG A 280 1.41 -3.17 -4.73
C ARG A 280 2.16 -2.65 -3.50
N ASN A 281 3.28 -3.28 -3.11
CA ASN A 281 4.12 -2.77 -2.01
C ASN A 281 4.62 -1.36 -2.30
N ARG A 282 5.08 -1.08 -3.52
CA ARG A 282 5.53 0.26 -3.92
C ARG A 282 4.41 1.30 -3.83
N SER A 283 3.27 1.06 -4.48
CA SER A 283 2.15 2.00 -4.50
C SER A 283 1.62 2.29 -3.10
N ILE A 284 1.52 1.25 -2.26
CA ILE A 284 1.04 1.39 -0.88
C ILE A 284 2.06 2.15 -0.02
N PHE A 285 3.35 1.82 -0.13
CA PHE A 285 4.42 2.56 0.54
C PHE A 285 4.40 4.05 0.18
N GLU A 286 4.43 4.39 -1.11
CA GLU A 286 4.42 5.78 -1.58
C GLU A 286 3.14 6.52 -1.15
N THR A 287 1.99 5.83 -1.06
CA THR A 287 0.72 6.40 -0.59
C THR A 287 0.70 6.68 0.92
N MET A 288 1.38 5.86 1.73
CA MET A 288 1.43 6.06 3.18
C MET A 288 2.27 7.26 3.59
N LEU A 289 3.35 7.56 2.84
CA LEU A 289 4.25 8.65 3.18
C LEU A 289 3.54 10.01 3.16
N PRO A 290 3.88 10.94 4.09
CA PRO A 290 4.99 10.87 5.04
C PRO A 290 4.64 10.19 6.39
N ARG A 291 3.51 9.50 6.49
CA ARG A 291 3.05 8.81 7.71
C ARG A 291 3.63 7.40 7.80
N GLU A 292 3.94 6.97 9.03
CA GLU A 292 4.46 5.61 9.27
C GLU A 292 3.36 4.55 9.41
N SER A 293 2.35 4.79 10.25
CA SER A 293 1.26 3.83 10.53
C SER A 293 0.00 4.56 11.02
N SER A 294 -1.08 3.83 11.29
CA SER A 294 -2.34 4.41 11.79
C SER A 294 -2.17 5.20 13.09
N SER A 295 -1.35 4.67 14.03
CA SER A 295 -1.09 5.30 15.32
C SER A 295 0.17 6.19 15.35
N LYS A 296 1.09 6.04 14.38
CA LYS A 296 2.32 6.86 14.29
C LYS A 296 2.29 7.79 13.08
N GLY A 297 2.04 9.06 13.36
CA GLY A 297 2.06 10.12 12.35
C GLY A 297 3.43 10.35 11.69
N VAL A 298 4.52 10.15 12.44
CA VAL A 298 5.93 10.28 11.99
C VAL A 298 6.79 9.31 12.79
N ASP A 299 7.79 8.70 12.15
CA ASP A 299 8.73 7.75 12.77
C ASP A 299 10.12 7.85 12.14
N ALA A 300 11.17 7.73 12.94
CA ALA A 300 12.57 7.81 12.49
C ALA A 300 13.02 6.60 11.66
N SER A 301 12.34 5.45 11.76
CA SER A 301 12.60 4.26 10.93
C SER A 301 12.41 4.53 9.42
N LEU A 302 11.63 5.56 9.06
CA LEU A 302 11.48 6.02 7.68
C LEU A 302 12.82 6.48 7.07
N LEU A 303 13.78 6.96 7.88
CA LEU A 303 15.10 7.37 7.37
C LEU A 303 15.88 6.18 6.80
N LEU A 304 15.86 5.03 7.46
CA LEU A 304 16.51 3.79 7.00
C LEU A 304 15.80 3.17 5.79
N THR A 305 14.53 3.54 5.60
CA THR A 305 13.69 3.07 4.51
C THR A 305 13.87 3.95 3.25
N LEU A 306 14.03 5.26 3.43
CA LEU A 306 14.21 6.23 2.35
C LEU A 306 15.67 6.49 1.99
N SER A 307 16.60 6.14 2.87
CA SER A 307 18.05 6.22 2.66
C SER A 307 18.68 4.83 2.77
N PHE A 308 19.99 4.77 3.00
CA PHE A 308 20.69 3.52 3.26
C PHE A 308 20.07 2.80 4.48
N PRO A 309 19.78 1.50 4.38
CA PRO A 309 20.13 0.60 3.27
C PRO A 309 19.04 0.45 2.17
N ALA A 310 17.81 0.88 2.41
CA ALA A 310 16.67 0.47 1.59
C ALA A 310 16.51 1.28 0.29
N PHE A 311 16.59 2.61 0.31
CA PHE A 311 16.29 3.45 -0.86
C PHE A 311 14.95 3.08 -1.53
N ALA A 312 13.88 2.95 -0.73
CA ALA A 312 12.62 2.35 -1.15
C ALA A 312 11.84 3.20 -2.16
N SER A 313 12.02 4.53 -2.18
CA SER A 313 11.44 5.44 -3.17
C SER A 313 12.52 6.31 -3.80
N HIS A 314 12.31 6.64 -5.08
CA HIS A 314 13.14 7.54 -5.88
C HIS A 314 12.33 8.76 -6.35
N GLU A 315 11.18 9.04 -5.71
CA GLU A 315 10.41 10.25 -5.95
C GLU A 315 10.93 11.38 -5.04
N ASP A 316 11.84 12.20 -5.56
CA ASP A 316 12.61 13.18 -4.79
C ASP A 316 11.75 14.07 -3.89
N ARG A 317 10.63 14.58 -4.42
CA ARG A 317 9.70 15.44 -3.66
C ARG A 317 9.12 14.72 -2.44
N LEU A 318 8.68 13.47 -2.62
CA LEU A 318 8.08 12.68 -1.55
C LEU A 318 9.12 12.27 -0.50
N VAL A 319 10.31 11.89 -0.96
CA VAL A 319 11.46 11.54 -0.11
C VAL A 319 11.85 12.74 0.77
N GLU A 320 12.03 13.92 0.16
CA GLU A 320 12.47 15.12 0.86
C GLU A 320 11.39 15.63 1.82
N GLN A 321 10.13 15.67 1.39
CA GLN A 321 9.01 16.03 2.26
C GLN A 321 8.93 15.12 3.50
N THR A 322 9.13 13.82 3.32
CA THR A 322 9.10 12.86 4.43
C THR A 322 10.30 13.03 5.36
N LYS A 323 11.51 13.17 4.82
CA LYS A 323 12.72 13.41 5.62
C LYS A 323 12.61 14.70 6.42
N GLN A 324 12.15 15.80 5.80
CA GLN A 324 11.95 17.06 6.50
C GLN A 324 10.90 16.94 7.61
N ASN A 325 9.82 16.17 7.39
CA ASN A 325 8.82 15.91 8.42
C ASN A 325 9.40 15.14 9.62
N VAL A 326 10.29 14.17 9.37
CA VAL A 326 11.04 13.46 10.43
C VAL A 326 11.99 14.41 11.15
N VAL A 327 12.81 15.19 10.43
CA VAL A 327 13.76 16.13 11.01
C VAL A 327 13.05 17.18 11.87
N ASN A 328 12.00 17.83 11.34
CA ASN A 328 11.28 18.90 12.05
C ASN A 328 10.61 18.43 13.34
N ARG A 329 10.15 17.17 13.39
CA ARG A 329 9.32 16.68 14.51
C ARG A 329 10.06 15.77 15.49
N LEU A 330 11.14 15.13 15.05
CA LEU A 330 11.83 14.11 15.85
C LEU A 330 13.29 14.44 16.14
N ARG A 331 13.95 15.37 15.42
CA ARG A 331 15.33 15.79 15.75
C ARG A 331 15.34 16.50 17.11
N SER A 332 16.35 16.24 17.91
CA SER A 332 16.57 16.87 19.21
C SER A 332 18.07 17.06 19.45
N LYS A 333 18.50 17.45 20.67
CA LYS A 333 19.88 17.92 20.92
C LYS A 333 20.92 16.80 20.88
N MET A 334 20.54 15.60 21.32
CA MET A 334 21.39 14.42 21.50
C MET A 334 21.05 13.28 20.54
N GLY A 335 20.06 13.45 19.66
CA GLY A 335 19.67 12.43 18.68
C GLY A 335 18.30 12.71 18.09
N PHE A 336 17.67 11.66 17.57
CA PHE A 336 16.27 11.71 17.15
C PHE A 336 15.42 10.86 18.10
N LYS A 337 14.21 11.32 18.39
CA LYS A 337 13.17 10.47 19.00
C LYS A 337 12.75 9.40 17.97
N ARG A 338 12.38 8.19 18.42
CA ARG A 338 11.88 7.16 17.49
C ARG A 338 10.54 7.58 16.89
N PHE A 339 9.60 8.00 17.74
CA PHE A 339 8.33 8.65 17.41
C PHE A 339 7.86 9.45 18.64
N THR A 340 6.81 10.28 18.49
CA THR A 340 6.31 11.12 19.60
C THR A 340 5.59 10.29 20.67
N ARG A 341 5.70 10.68 21.95
CA ARG A 341 5.17 9.94 23.11
C ARG A 341 5.61 8.47 23.16
N ASP A 342 6.86 8.23 22.81
CA ASP A 342 7.50 6.93 22.94
C ASP A 342 8.08 6.79 24.36
N GLY A 343 7.55 5.83 25.13
CA GLY A 343 8.00 5.58 26.49
C GLY A 343 9.23 4.70 26.60
N PHE A 344 9.69 4.07 25.52
CA PHE A 344 10.73 3.05 25.66
C PHE A 344 12.04 3.59 26.23
N LEU A 345 12.50 2.97 27.31
CA LEU A 345 13.69 3.35 28.08
C LEU A 345 13.60 4.74 28.72
N SER A 346 12.43 5.38 28.70
CA SER A 346 12.20 6.64 29.39
C SER A 346 12.31 6.44 30.91
N LYS A 347 12.47 7.54 31.63
CA LYS A 347 12.57 7.53 33.10
C LYS A 347 11.30 7.03 33.79
N THR A 348 10.15 7.29 33.17
CA THR A 348 8.82 6.97 33.73
C THR A 348 8.29 5.61 33.27
N GLU A 349 8.91 4.95 32.28
CA GLU A 349 8.48 3.63 31.84
C GLU A 349 8.68 2.57 32.93
N ASP A 350 7.58 1.89 33.26
CA ASP A 350 7.61 0.72 34.13
C ASP A 350 8.16 -0.49 33.37
N LYS A 351 9.41 -0.82 33.68
CA LYS A 351 10.17 -1.91 33.05
C LYS A 351 9.69 -3.31 33.45
N THR A 352 8.79 -3.44 34.43
CA THR A 352 8.30 -4.76 34.88
C THR A 352 7.19 -5.30 34.01
N ARG A 353 6.57 -4.46 33.18
CA ARG A 353 5.46 -4.82 32.31
C ARG A 353 5.79 -4.64 30.85
N ARG A 354 5.19 -5.50 30.03
CA ARG A 354 5.38 -5.49 28.58
C ARG A 354 4.56 -4.43 27.87
N TYR A 355 3.35 -4.14 28.36
CA TYR A 355 2.37 -3.28 27.67
C TYR A 355 2.06 -2.02 28.47
N TYR A 356 1.72 -0.96 27.74
CA TYR A 356 1.31 0.31 28.32
C TYR A 356 -0.11 0.26 28.88
N GLN A 357 -0.36 1.04 29.93
CA GLN A 357 -1.69 1.29 30.45
C GLN A 357 -2.39 2.37 29.62
N ALA A 358 -3.72 2.39 29.65
CA ALA A 358 -4.49 3.42 28.97
C ALA A 358 -4.17 4.81 29.56
N GLY A 359 -3.86 5.79 28.69
CA GLY A 359 -3.52 7.16 29.09
C GLY A 359 -2.03 7.41 29.41
N GLU A 360 -1.24 6.36 29.62
CA GLU A 360 0.18 6.47 30.02
C GLU A 360 1.05 7.20 28.99
N LEU A 361 0.68 7.15 27.71
CA LEU A 361 1.45 7.79 26.64
C LEU A 361 1.64 9.29 26.87
N LYS A 362 0.70 9.96 27.55
CA LYS A 362 0.82 11.38 27.87
C LYS A 362 1.98 11.66 28.83
N GLU A 363 2.28 10.73 29.73
CA GLU A 363 3.38 10.83 30.70
C GLU A 363 4.77 10.77 30.04
N PHE A 364 4.85 10.24 28.82
CA PHE A 364 6.09 10.19 28.03
C PHE A 364 6.33 11.45 27.20
N GLU A 365 5.34 12.34 27.08
CA GLU A 365 5.48 13.54 26.25
C GLU A 365 6.56 14.46 26.82
N GLY A 366 7.60 14.74 26.02
CA GLY A 366 8.75 15.54 26.46
C GLY A 366 9.87 14.74 27.14
N LEU A 367 9.62 13.48 27.50
CA LEU A 367 10.58 12.58 28.14
C LEU A 367 11.04 11.43 27.22
N GLU A 368 10.74 11.51 25.93
CA GLU A 368 11.12 10.48 24.96
C GLU A 368 12.64 10.40 24.79
N CYS A 369 13.19 9.18 24.73
CA CYS A 369 14.62 8.99 24.51
C CYS A 369 15.08 9.48 23.13
N GLU A 370 16.25 10.10 23.09
CA GLU A 370 16.92 10.59 21.89
C GLU A 370 18.02 9.61 21.46
N TRP A 371 18.05 9.25 20.17
CA TRP A 371 18.90 8.20 19.62
C TRP A 371 19.95 8.77 18.65
N PRO A 372 21.25 8.76 19.00
CA PRO A 372 22.33 9.26 18.13
C PRO A 372 22.48 8.49 16.82
N LEU A 373 21.97 7.25 16.75
CA LEU A 373 21.97 6.41 15.55
C LEU A 373 21.50 7.19 14.31
N PHE A 374 20.48 8.04 14.45
CA PHE A 374 19.92 8.77 13.31
C PHE A 374 20.76 9.96 12.85
N PHE A 375 21.65 10.51 13.69
CA PHE A 375 22.69 11.41 13.19
C PHE A 375 23.62 10.66 12.22
N ILE A 376 23.99 9.42 12.55
CA ILE A 376 24.82 8.58 11.69
C ILE A 376 24.11 8.26 10.37
N THR A 377 22.81 7.93 10.45
CA THR A 377 21.99 7.72 9.24
C THR A 377 21.98 8.97 8.35
N MET A 378 21.89 10.18 8.92
CA MET A 378 21.93 11.43 8.16
C MET A 378 23.32 11.74 7.60
N ILE A 379 24.41 11.33 8.27
CA ILE A 379 25.77 11.41 7.70
C ILE A 379 25.87 10.52 6.46
N ILE A 380 25.44 9.26 6.56
CA ILE A 380 25.45 8.32 5.41
C ILE A 380 24.58 8.86 4.28
N ASP A 381 23.39 9.39 4.58
CA ASP A 381 22.53 10.04 3.59
C ASP A 381 23.23 11.20 2.88
N GLY A 382 23.96 12.03 3.64
CA GLY A 382 24.75 13.15 3.12
C GLY A 382 25.84 12.66 2.17
N VAL A 383 26.52 11.55 2.49
CA VAL A 383 27.53 10.93 1.60
C VAL A 383 26.89 10.47 0.28
N PHE A 384 25.74 9.78 0.33
CA PHE A 384 25.06 9.33 -0.89
C PHE A 384 24.54 10.50 -1.74
N LYS A 385 24.14 11.62 -1.13
CA LYS A 385 23.70 12.85 -1.80
C LYS A 385 24.86 13.78 -2.22
N ASN A 386 26.09 13.47 -1.83
CA ASN A 386 27.25 14.36 -1.97
C ASN A 386 27.01 15.76 -1.34
N ASN A 387 26.36 15.79 -0.17
CA ASN A 387 26.04 17.01 0.56
C ASN A 387 26.99 17.18 1.76
N ASN A 388 28.10 17.90 1.55
CA ASN A 388 29.13 18.12 2.56
C ASN A 388 28.63 18.95 3.76
N GLU A 389 27.70 19.89 3.55
CA GLU A 389 27.13 20.71 4.63
C GLU A 389 26.35 19.83 5.63
N GLN A 390 25.52 18.93 5.11
CA GLN A 390 24.78 17.96 5.93
C GLN A 390 25.74 17.00 6.68
N ILE A 391 26.80 16.55 6.01
CA ILE A 391 27.81 15.67 6.64
C ILE A 391 28.46 16.38 7.83
N GLU A 392 28.92 17.62 7.64
CA GLU A 392 29.59 18.39 8.69
C GLU A 392 28.66 18.70 9.86
N GLU A 393 27.42 19.12 9.57
CA GLU A 393 26.40 19.41 10.57
C GLU A 393 26.17 18.20 11.50
N TYR A 394 25.87 17.03 10.92
CA TYR A 394 25.56 15.85 11.72
C TYR A 394 26.80 15.20 12.33
N GLN A 395 28.00 15.40 11.77
CA GLN A 395 29.25 15.03 12.46
C GLN A 395 29.48 15.87 13.71
N ASN A 396 29.23 17.18 13.65
CA ASN A 396 29.33 18.08 14.80
C ASN A 396 28.33 17.68 15.90
N ASP A 397 27.11 17.32 15.52
CA ASP A 397 26.09 16.81 16.45
C ASP A 397 26.53 15.48 17.08
N LEU A 398 27.00 14.53 16.26
CA LEU A 398 27.42 13.21 16.73
C LEU A 398 28.61 13.27 17.70
N ARG A 399 29.56 14.19 17.51
CA ARG A 399 30.74 14.33 18.40
C ARG A 399 30.35 14.50 19.87
N ARG A 400 29.21 15.14 20.16
CA ARG A 400 28.68 15.32 21.52
C ARG A 400 28.17 14.02 22.15
N CYS A 401 27.90 13.01 21.33
CA CYS A 401 27.37 11.72 21.73
C CYS A 401 28.43 10.60 21.84
N LEU A 402 29.68 10.91 21.44
CA LEU A 402 30.80 9.98 21.45
C LEU A 402 31.52 10.00 22.79
N HIS A 403 32.04 8.83 23.16
CA HIS A 403 32.99 8.65 24.25
C HIS A 403 34.00 7.59 23.85
N THR A 404 35.04 7.39 24.66
CA THR A 404 36.06 6.36 24.40
C THR A 404 35.87 5.15 25.31
N ASP A 405 36.17 3.97 24.77
CA ASP A 405 36.30 2.75 25.58
C ASP A 405 37.68 2.64 26.24
N ALA A 406 37.94 1.51 26.92
CA ALA A 406 39.20 1.24 27.61
C ALA A 406 40.43 1.18 26.69
N ASN A 407 40.25 0.97 25.38
CA ASN A 407 41.32 0.96 24.38
C ASN A 407 41.48 2.33 23.70
N GLY A 408 40.69 3.33 24.09
CA GLY A 408 40.65 4.64 23.46
C GLY A 408 39.81 4.68 22.17
N ASP A 409 39.10 3.60 21.84
CA ASP A 409 38.30 3.54 20.62
C ASP A 409 36.98 4.32 20.80
N PRO A 410 36.50 5.05 19.77
CA PRO A 410 35.25 5.79 19.84
C PRO A 410 34.04 4.85 19.92
N VAL A 411 33.11 5.18 20.82
CA VAL A 411 31.87 4.46 21.06
C VAL A 411 30.68 5.41 20.99
N VAL A 412 29.67 4.99 20.24
CA VAL A 412 28.39 5.69 20.16
C VAL A 412 27.48 5.25 21.29
N THR A 413 26.93 6.23 22.01
CA THR A 413 25.89 5.98 23.02
C THR A 413 24.60 5.51 22.36
N MET A 414 23.94 4.48 22.93
CA MET A 414 22.67 3.94 22.42
C MET A 414 21.55 4.99 22.41
N TYR A 415 21.31 5.64 23.54
CA TYR A 415 20.26 6.64 23.72
C TYR A 415 20.61 7.62 24.86
N TYR A 416 19.89 8.74 24.89
CA TYR A 416 19.85 9.72 25.97
C TYR A 416 18.41 9.89 26.44
N ALA A 417 18.16 9.75 27.74
CA ALA A 417 16.84 10.00 28.34
C ALA A 417 16.81 11.42 28.95
N PRO A 418 15.86 12.28 28.56
CA PRO A 418 15.67 13.58 29.21
C PRO A 418 15.28 13.40 30.68
N ASP A 419 15.87 14.19 31.58
CA ASP A 419 15.59 14.13 33.02
C ASP A 419 14.50 15.09 33.51
N GLY A 420 14.01 15.97 32.62
CA GLY A 420 13.00 17.01 32.90
C GLY A 420 13.60 18.41 33.09
N ASP A 421 14.77 18.52 33.73
CA ASP A 421 15.42 19.81 34.04
C ASP A 421 16.36 20.29 32.91
N GLY A 422 16.14 19.85 31.67
CA GLY A 422 17.04 20.09 30.53
C GLY A 422 18.36 19.31 30.58
N SER A 423 18.56 18.45 31.59
CA SER A 423 19.66 17.49 31.69
C SER A 423 19.31 16.16 31.02
N TYR A 424 20.34 15.36 30.73
CA TYR A 424 20.21 14.09 30.01
C TYR A 424 20.90 12.96 30.78
N MET A 425 20.15 11.90 31.05
CA MET A 425 20.70 10.63 31.50
C MET A 425 21.20 9.83 30.30
N ARG A 426 22.49 9.55 30.30
CA ARG A 426 23.15 8.72 29.30
C ARG A 426 22.89 7.24 29.58
N ALA A 427 22.71 6.44 28.53
CA ALA A 427 22.71 4.98 28.65
C ALA A 427 23.98 4.46 29.38
N PRO A 428 23.91 3.37 30.17
CA PRO A 428 25.05 2.86 30.94
C PRO A 428 26.31 2.65 30.07
N SER A 429 27.44 3.22 30.50
CA SER A 429 28.65 3.40 29.68
C SER A 429 29.49 2.15 29.43
N GLN A 430 29.20 1.03 30.09
CA GLN A 430 30.05 -0.17 30.03
C GLN A 430 29.69 -1.13 28.87
N SER A 431 28.60 -0.89 28.14
CA SER A 431 28.10 -1.79 27.10
C SER A 431 27.98 -1.11 25.74
N LEU A 432 28.39 -1.81 24.67
CA LEU A 432 28.26 -1.35 23.28
C LEU A 432 26.90 -1.73 22.73
N PHE A 433 26.20 -0.78 22.10
CA PHE A 433 25.04 -1.05 21.27
C PHE A 433 25.51 -1.39 19.86
N LEU A 434 25.43 -2.66 19.48
CA LEU A 434 26.15 -3.17 18.32
C LEU A 434 25.60 -2.65 16.98
N TRP A 435 24.29 -2.39 16.87
CA TRP A 435 23.72 -1.75 15.69
C TRP A 435 24.22 -0.31 15.52
N GLY A 436 24.17 0.51 16.58
CA GLY A 436 24.71 1.88 16.56
C GLY A 436 26.19 1.91 16.19
N GLN A 437 26.98 1.03 16.78
CA GLN A 437 28.42 0.96 16.51
C GLN A 437 28.73 0.47 15.09
N SER A 438 27.91 -0.44 14.55
CA SER A 438 28.04 -0.90 13.16
C SER A 438 27.83 0.24 12.16
N PHE A 439 26.78 1.04 12.35
CA PHE A 439 26.53 2.23 11.51
C PHE A 439 27.65 3.25 11.62
N PHE A 440 28.18 3.47 12.83
CA PHE A 440 29.29 4.37 13.06
C PHE A 440 30.51 3.98 12.23
N ILE A 441 30.91 2.71 12.29
CA ILE A 441 32.07 2.21 11.52
C ILE A 441 31.85 2.40 10.02
N ILE A 442 30.65 2.09 9.50
CA ILE A 442 30.31 2.30 8.08
C ILE A 442 30.43 3.78 7.71
N ALA A 443 29.84 4.69 8.51
CA ALA A 443 29.89 6.12 8.25
C ALA A 443 31.34 6.64 8.27
N GLN A 444 32.16 6.20 9.21
CA GLN A 444 33.56 6.60 9.29
C GLN A 444 34.37 6.13 8.07
N LEU A 445 34.20 4.88 7.64
CA LEU A 445 34.86 4.35 6.43
C LEU A 445 34.46 5.15 5.18
N LEU A 446 33.20 5.55 5.07
CA LEU A 446 32.70 6.38 3.97
C LEU A 446 33.29 7.81 4.02
N THR A 447 33.22 8.48 5.17
CA THR A 447 33.69 9.87 5.29
C THR A 447 35.21 10.00 5.21
N ALA A 448 35.94 8.94 5.56
CA ALA A 448 37.40 8.86 5.38
C ALA A 448 37.80 8.54 3.92
N GLY A 449 36.84 8.26 3.02
CA GLY A 449 37.12 7.88 1.64
C GLY A 449 37.69 6.46 1.46
N LEU A 450 37.73 5.67 2.53
CA LEU A 450 38.26 4.30 2.52
C LEU A 450 37.28 3.32 1.85
N LEU A 451 35.98 3.56 2.01
CA LEU A 451 34.90 2.82 1.37
C LEU A 451 34.14 3.74 0.41
N HIS A 452 33.84 3.25 -0.80
CA HIS A 452 33.01 4.00 -1.73
C HIS A 452 31.54 3.54 -1.70
N ILE A 453 30.60 4.44 -2.01
CA ILE A 453 29.15 4.13 -2.00
C ILE A 453 28.79 2.94 -2.90
N ASN A 454 29.45 2.79 -4.04
CA ASN A 454 29.26 1.67 -4.97
C ASN A 454 29.69 0.31 -4.41
N GLU A 455 30.48 0.28 -3.34
CA GLU A 455 30.95 -0.96 -2.73
C GLU A 455 30.10 -1.36 -1.55
N LEU A 456 29.59 -0.36 -0.83
CA LEU A 456 28.57 -0.52 0.19
C LEU A 456 27.21 -0.91 -0.44
N ASP A 457 26.92 -0.42 -1.65
CA ASP A 457 25.72 -0.76 -2.42
C ASP A 457 26.08 -1.22 -3.85
N PRO A 458 26.59 -2.45 -4.03
CA PRO A 458 27.05 -2.97 -5.33
C PRO A 458 25.93 -3.09 -6.37
N ILE A 459 24.67 -3.16 -5.94
CA ILE A 459 23.49 -3.21 -6.82
C ILE A 459 22.97 -1.82 -7.19
N ARG A 460 23.60 -0.74 -6.70
CA ARG A 460 23.29 0.67 -6.97
C ARG A 460 21.81 1.01 -6.79
N ARG A 461 21.21 0.51 -5.72
CA ARG A 461 19.83 0.79 -5.30
C ARG A 461 19.57 2.25 -5.00
N TYR A 462 20.59 2.99 -4.57
CA TYR A 462 20.51 4.45 -4.40
C TYR A 462 20.14 5.17 -5.71
N LEU A 463 20.34 4.54 -6.87
CA LEU A 463 19.87 5.02 -8.17
C LEU A 463 18.48 4.46 -8.51
N PRO A 464 17.65 5.24 -9.22
CA PRO A 464 16.42 4.72 -9.79
C PRO A 464 16.73 3.61 -10.81
N SER A 465 15.80 2.67 -10.98
CA SER A 465 16.01 1.44 -11.77
C SER A 465 16.51 1.68 -13.20
N TYR A 466 16.15 2.80 -13.85
CA TYR A 466 16.62 3.15 -15.20
C TYR A 466 18.07 3.63 -15.26
N ASN A 467 18.64 4.08 -14.14
CA ASN A 467 20.04 4.52 -14.04
C ASN A 467 20.97 3.43 -13.50
N ARG A 468 20.43 2.26 -13.14
CA ARG A 468 21.24 1.14 -12.64
C ARG A 468 22.00 0.45 -13.79
N PRO A 469 23.19 -0.13 -13.52
CA PRO A 469 23.91 -0.90 -14.52
C PRO A 469 23.05 -2.04 -15.07
N ARG A 470 23.08 -2.25 -16.39
CA ARG A 470 22.38 -3.38 -17.01
C ARG A 470 23.02 -4.68 -16.51
N ARG A 471 22.23 -5.52 -15.84
CA ARG A 471 22.62 -6.89 -15.52
C ARG A 471 22.63 -7.69 -16.83
N ALA A 472 23.75 -8.32 -17.16
CA ALA A 472 23.83 -9.30 -18.23
C ALA A 472 23.12 -10.58 -17.75
N GLY A 473 21.92 -10.83 -18.25
CA GLY A 473 21.12 -11.99 -17.86
C GLY A 473 19.88 -12.15 -18.73
N ARG A 474 19.39 -13.39 -18.84
CA ARG A 474 18.18 -13.76 -19.59
C ARG A 474 16.87 -13.60 -18.81
N TYR A 475 16.97 -13.29 -17.52
CA TYR A 475 15.83 -13.15 -16.61
C TYR A 475 15.35 -11.71 -16.55
N SER A 476 14.08 -11.49 -16.22
CA SER A 476 13.58 -10.12 -16.10
C SER A 476 14.27 -9.41 -14.93
N ALA A 477 14.66 -8.16 -15.18
CA ALA A 477 15.29 -7.31 -14.18
C ALA A 477 14.64 -5.92 -14.19
N PHE A 478 14.58 -5.30 -13.01
CA PHE A 478 14.17 -3.92 -12.85
C PHE A 478 15.25 -3.00 -13.45
N GLN A 479 15.04 -2.56 -14.69
CA GLN A 479 15.96 -1.69 -15.45
C GLN A 479 15.27 -0.38 -15.88
N GLY A 480 14.12 -0.07 -15.26
CA GLY A 480 13.36 1.17 -15.44
C GLY A 480 12.63 1.29 -16.78
N THR A 481 11.87 2.37 -16.95
CA THR A 481 11.11 2.66 -18.17
C THR A 481 12.01 3.19 -19.27
N ALA A 482 11.91 2.64 -20.48
CA ALA A 482 12.32 3.36 -21.67
C ALA A 482 11.56 4.70 -21.72
N THR A 483 12.26 5.80 -22.04
CA THR A 483 11.65 7.14 -22.18
C THR A 483 10.56 7.19 -23.27
N ASP A 484 10.51 6.18 -24.13
CA ASP A 484 9.48 5.96 -25.14
C ASP A 484 8.80 4.58 -24.95
N LEU A 485 8.30 4.32 -23.73
CA LEU A 485 7.54 3.10 -23.46
C LEU A 485 6.29 3.06 -24.35
N VAL A 486 6.12 1.95 -25.06
CA VAL A 486 4.94 1.68 -25.87
C VAL A 486 4.39 0.32 -25.45
N VAL A 487 3.12 0.28 -25.07
CA VAL A 487 2.43 -0.97 -24.75
C VAL A 487 2.10 -1.70 -26.04
N GLN A 488 2.62 -2.91 -26.20
CA GLN A 488 2.35 -3.75 -27.35
C GLN A 488 1.06 -4.52 -27.14
N ILE A 489 0.22 -4.59 -28.16
CA ILE A 489 -1.09 -5.24 -28.08
C ILE A 489 -1.19 -6.29 -29.16
N VAL A 490 -1.55 -7.50 -28.74
CA VAL A 490 -1.84 -8.65 -29.60
C VAL A 490 -3.32 -8.93 -29.49
N LEU A 491 -4.02 -8.94 -30.63
CA LEU A 491 -5.45 -9.24 -30.69
C LEU A 491 -5.65 -10.69 -31.12
N ILE A 492 -6.20 -11.52 -30.24
CA ILE A 492 -6.52 -12.93 -30.52
C ILE A 492 -8.02 -13.08 -30.70
N ALA A 493 -8.46 -13.61 -31.84
CA ALA A 493 -9.84 -13.99 -32.09
C ALA A 493 -10.02 -15.49 -31.84
N GLU A 494 -11.07 -15.89 -31.13
CA GLU A 494 -11.30 -17.30 -30.78
C GLU A 494 -11.58 -18.23 -31.97
N SER A 495 -12.02 -17.68 -33.11
CA SER A 495 -12.36 -18.45 -34.32
C SER A 495 -11.93 -17.72 -35.61
N MET A 496 -11.74 -18.48 -36.69
CA MET A 496 -11.50 -17.91 -38.04
C MET A 496 -12.71 -17.09 -38.53
N ARG A 497 -13.92 -17.49 -38.14
CA ARG A 497 -15.15 -16.76 -38.45
C ARG A 497 -15.12 -15.36 -37.84
N LEU A 498 -14.77 -15.26 -36.56
CA LEU A 498 -14.61 -13.99 -35.86
C LEU A 498 -13.50 -13.13 -36.44
N GLN A 499 -12.35 -13.73 -36.78
CA GLN A 499 -11.27 -13.03 -37.47
C GLN A 499 -11.75 -12.42 -38.80
N ALA A 500 -12.46 -13.19 -39.64
CA ALA A 500 -13.00 -12.70 -40.90
C ALA A 500 -13.99 -11.54 -40.69
N MET A 501 -14.83 -11.61 -39.67
CA MET A 501 -15.74 -10.52 -39.29
C MET A 501 -14.99 -9.27 -38.79
N MET A 502 -13.94 -9.42 -37.98
CA MET A 502 -13.14 -8.26 -37.52
C MET A 502 -12.41 -7.59 -38.68
N ALA A 503 -11.99 -8.37 -39.69
CA ALA A 503 -11.35 -7.86 -40.89
C ALA A 503 -12.26 -6.96 -41.72
N THR A 504 -13.59 -7.17 -41.73
CA THR A 504 -14.53 -6.26 -42.44
C THR A 504 -14.59 -4.87 -41.81
N TYR A 505 -14.26 -4.75 -40.52
CA TYR A 505 -14.10 -3.46 -39.82
C TYR A 505 -12.68 -2.90 -39.91
N GLY A 506 -11.79 -3.54 -40.68
CA GLY A 506 -10.39 -3.15 -40.82
C GLY A 506 -9.55 -3.41 -39.57
N ILE A 507 -10.01 -4.29 -38.66
CA ILE A 507 -9.25 -4.73 -37.48
C ILE A 507 -8.56 -6.04 -37.80
N GLN A 508 -7.23 -6.07 -37.68
CA GLN A 508 -6.44 -7.28 -37.90
C GLN A 508 -6.26 -8.03 -36.59
N THR A 509 -6.75 -9.26 -36.53
CA THR A 509 -6.60 -10.19 -35.40
C THR A 509 -5.88 -11.46 -35.87
N GLN A 510 -5.39 -12.27 -34.93
CA GLN A 510 -4.82 -13.60 -35.19
C GLN A 510 -5.67 -14.67 -34.51
N THR A 511 -5.73 -15.88 -35.06
CA THR A 511 -6.31 -17.02 -34.33
C THR A 511 -5.23 -17.75 -33.50
N PRO A 512 -5.61 -18.57 -32.51
CA PRO A 512 -4.67 -19.40 -31.77
C PRO A 512 -3.79 -20.29 -32.66
N HIS A 513 -4.34 -20.79 -33.77
CA HIS A 513 -3.59 -21.58 -34.74
C HIS A 513 -2.54 -20.75 -35.51
N GLU A 514 -2.84 -19.49 -35.86
CA GLU A 514 -1.89 -18.62 -36.59
C GLU A 514 -0.72 -18.11 -35.75
N VAL A 515 -0.80 -18.20 -34.43
CA VAL A 515 0.27 -17.76 -33.52
C VAL A 515 1.25 -18.89 -33.17
N GLU A 516 0.98 -20.13 -33.60
CA GLU A 516 1.90 -21.25 -33.43
C GLU A 516 3.29 -20.92 -34.01
N PRO A 517 4.39 -21.30 -33.31
CA PRO A 517 4.46 -22.21 -32.16
C PRO A 517 4.24 -21.54 -30.79
N VAL A 518 3.81 -20.27 -30.74
CA VAL A 518 3.51 -19.60 -29.47
C VAL A 518 2.15 -20.06 -28.96
N GLN A 519 2.09 -20.52 -27.71
CA GLN A 519 0.85 -20.94 -27.08
C GLN A 519 0.20 -19.78 -26.33
N ILE A 520 -1.13 -19.70 -26.40
CA ILE A 520 -1.93 -18.73 -25.63
C ILE A 520 -2.48 -19.44 -24.40
N TRP A 521 -2.11 -18.98 -23.22
CA TRP A 521 -2.53 -19.59 -21.94
C TRP A 521 -3.43 -18.64 -21.14
N SER A 522 -4.27 -19.23 -20.29
CA SER A 522 -4.97 -18.47 -19.25
C SER A 522 -3.98 -18.01 -18.17
N SER A 523 -4.41 -17.05 -17.35
CA SER A 523 -3.63 -16.65 -16.19
C SER A 523 -3.55 -17.80 -15.15
N THR A 524 -4.59 -18.64 -15.06
CA THR A 524 -4.63 -19.80 -14.17
C THR A 524 -3.60 -20.89 -14.51
N GLU A 525 -3.34 -21.17 -15.78
CA GLU A 525 -2.28 -22.13 -16.14
C GLU A 525 -0.90 -21.63 -15.70
N LEU A 526 -0.66 -20.32 -15.79
CA LEU A 526 0.58 -19.73 -15.30
C LEU A 526 0.70 -19.84 -13.76
N ILE A 527 -0.42 -19.76 -13.02
CA ILE A 527 -0.42 -20.01 -11.57
C ILE A 527 0.06 -21.43 -11.26
N LYS A 528 -0.44 -22.44 -11.99
CA LYS A 528 -0.02 -23.85 -11.83
C LYS A 528 1.47 -24.04 -12.04
N VAL A 529 2.04 -23.37 -13.05
CA VAL A 529 3.50 -23.37 -13.27
C VAL A 529 4.23 -22.78 -12.05
N TYR A 530 3.83 -21.60 -11.60
CA TYR A 530 4.50 -20.95 -10.47
C TYR A 530 4.34 -21.70 -9.14
N GLN A 531 3.34 -22.58 -8.96
CA GLN A 531 3.23 -23.41 -7.75
C GLN A 531 4.45 -24.31 -7.54
N HIS A 532 5.11 -24.75 -8.62
CA HIS A 532 6.32 -25.57 -8.56
C HIS A 532 7.57 -24.77 -8.12
N LEU A 533 7.51 -23.45 -8.16
CA LEU A 533 8.64 -22.61 -7.76
C LEU A 533 8.83 -22.63 -6.24
N GLY A 534 10.04 -23.00 -5.81
CA GLY A 534 10.40 -23.08 -4.39
C GLY A 534 9.85 -24.31 -3.66
N VAL A 535 9.37 -25.33 -4.37
CA VAL A 535 8.99 -26.61 -3.77
C VAL A 535 10.24 -27.30 -3.21
N ASN A 536 10.14 -27.80 -1.97
CA ASN A 536 11.18 -28.64 -1.40
C ASN A 536 10.59 -29.63 -0.37
N ASN A 537 10.58 -30.91 -0.74
CA ASN A 537 10.01 -31.96 0.09
C ASN A 537 10.84 -32.27 1.34
N LYS A 538 12.17 -32.05 1.31
CA LYS A 538 13.05 -32.36 2.46
C LYS A 538 12.79 -31.43 3.65
N VAL A 539 12.49 -30.15 3.36
CA VAL A 539 12.19 -29.13 4.38
C VAL A 539 10.68 -28.83 4.50
N GLY A 540 9.83 -29.58 3.78
CA GLY A 540 8.37 -29.48 3.87
C GLY A 540 7.76 -28.21 3.27
N LEU A 541 8.37 -27.65 2.24
CA LEU A 541 7.90 -26.43 1.56
C LEU A 541 7.13 -26.77 0.27
N SER A 542 5.91 -26.24 0.15
CA SER A 542 5.00 -26.50 -0.97
C SER A 542 5.17 -25.57 -2.19
N GLY A 543 6.12 -24.63 -2.14
CA GLY A 543 6.31 -23.62 -3.20
C GLY A 543 5.34 -22.44 -3.13
N ARG A 544 5.06 -21.79 -4.27
CA ARG A 544 4.21 -20.58 -4.31
C ARG A 544 2.73 -20.95 -4.06
N PRO A 545 2.02 -20.25 -3.16
CA PRO A 545 0.58 -20.43 -3.02
C PRO A 545 -0.17 -20.07 -4.30
N SER A 546 -1.39 -20.59 -4.49
CA SER A 546 -2.26 -20.33 -5.64
C SER A 546 -2.78 -18.88 -5.66
N ARG A 547 -1.89 -17.93 -5.99
CA ARG A 547 -2.13 -16.49 -6.02
C ARG A 547 -2.28 -16.04 -7.49
N PRO A 548 -3.28 -15.20 -7.82
CA PRO A 548 -3.48 -14.73 -9.18
C PRO A 548 -2.28 -13.93 -9.68
N VAL A 549 -1.98 -14.06 -10.97
CA VAL A 549 -0.97 -13.23 -11.66
C VAL A 549 -1.67 -11.99 -12.18
N GLY A 550 -1.14 -10.81 -11.85
CA GLY A 550 -1.74 -9.55 -12.26
C GLY A 550 -1.33 -9.15 -13.67
N SER A 551 -1.74 -7.95 -14.07
CA SER A 551 -1.56 -7.44 -15.42
C SER A 551 -0.11 -7.18 -15.79
N LEU A 552 0.78 -6.88 -14.83
CA LEU A 552 2.21 -6.77 -15.12
C LEU A 552 2.82 -8.15 -15.39
N GLY A 553 2.41 -9.18 -14.67
CA GLY A 553 2.82 -10.56 -14.94
C GLY A 553 2.30 -11.06 -16.28
N THR A 554 1.00 -10.93 -16.57
CA THR A 554 0.40 -11.42 -17.82
C THR A 554 0.85 -10.64 -19.06
N SER A 555 1.42 -9.44 -18.91
CA SER A 555 1.99 -8.65 -20.01
C SER A 555 3.42 -9.07 -20.41
N LYS A 556 3.91 -10.23 -19.94
CA LYS A 556 5.19 -10.82 -20.32
C LYS A 556 5.00 -11.95 -21.33
N VAL A 557 6.05 -12.22 -22.11
CA VAL A 557 6.19 -13.46 -22.86
C VAL A 557 7.00 -14.43 -22.01
N TYR A 558 6.55 -15.68 -21.88
CA TYR A 558 7.19 -16.69 -21.06
C TYR A 558 7.90 -17.74 -21.92
N ARG A 559 9.03 -18.23 -21.43
CA ARG A 559 9.72 -19.42 -21.94
C ARG A 559 9.62 -20.52 -20.90
N ILE A 560 8.88 -21.58 -21.23
CA ILE A 560 8.54 -22.68 -20.31
C ILE A 560 8.82 -24.00 -21.02
N CYS A 561 9.76 -24.80 -20.52
CA CYS A 561 10.11 -26.10 -21.12
C CYS A 561 10.41 -26.06 -22.65
N GLY A 562 10.99 -24.96 -23.13
CA GLY A 562 11.26 -24.71 -24.56
C GLY A 562 10.10 -24.08 -25.36
N MET A 563 8.89 -24.09 -24.82
CA MET A 563 7.71 -23.44 -25.41
C MET A 563 7.75 -21.92 -25.19
N THR A 564 7.15 -21.19 -26.12
CA THR A 564 6.88 -19.75 -25.95
C THR A 564 5.42 -19.60 -25.58
N VAL A 565 5.13 -18.90 -24.49
CA VAL A 565 3.78 -18.75 -23.96
C VAL A 565 3.45 -17.27 -23.81
N LEU A 566 2.25 -16.88 -24.21
CA LEU A 566 1.67 -15.57 -23.94
C LEU A 566 0.37 -15.76 -23.15
N CYS A 567 0.20 -15.03 -22.06
CA CYS A 567 -0.99 -15.11 -21.23
C CYS A 567 -1.96 -13.96 -21.52
N TYR A 568 -3.27 -14.23 -21.48
CA TYR A 568 -4.26 -13.14 -21.44
C TYR A 568 -4.59 -12.73 -19.99
N PRO A 569 -4.90 -11.45 -19.74
CA PRO A 569 -5.27 -10.96 -18.41
C PRO A 569 -6.55 -11.58 -17.83
N LEU A 570 -6.69 -11.52 -16.50
CA LEU A 570 -7.83 -12.04 -15.73
C LEU A 570 -9.19 -11.48 -16.18
N ILE A 571 -9.24 -10.26 -16.72
CA ILE A 571 -10.48 -9.64 -17.23
C ILE A 571 -11.11 -10.40 -18.42
N PHE A 572 -10.34 -11.27 -19.10
CA PHE A 572 -10.82 -12.14 -20.19
C PHE A 572 -11.01 -13.61 -19.74
N GLU A 573 -10.76 -13.90 -18.47
CA GLU A 573 -10.96 -15.23 -17.90
C GLU A 573 -12.44 -15.46 -17.61
N VAL A 574 -12.90 -16.70 -17.74
CA VAL A 574 -14.27 -17.06 -17.38
C VAL A 574 -14.32 -17.19 -15.85
N SER A 575 -14.59 -16.07 -15.18
CA SER A 575 -14.82 -16.02 -13.73
C SER A 575 -16.24 -16.47 -13.38
N ASP A 576 -16.41 -16.99 -12.16
CA ASP A 576 -17.73 -17.26 -11.58
C ASP A 576 -18.53 -15.96 -11.38
N PHE A 577 -17.87 -14.80 -11.30
CA PHE A 577 -18.51 -13.49 -11.12
C PHE A 577 -18.76 -12.76 -12.47
N TYR A 578 -19.92 -12.12 -12.63
CA TYR A 578 -20.47 -11.71 -13.94
C TYR A 578 -20.03 -10.35 -14.48
N LEU A 579 -19.18 -9.58 -13.77
CA LEU A 579 -18.88 -8.17 -14.09
C LEU A 579 -18.52 -7.94 -15.56
N TYR A 580 -17.64 -8.80 -16.11
CA TYR A 580 -17.11 -8.63 -17.47
C TYR A 580 -18.08 -9.05 -18.58
N ARG A 581 -19.29 -9.51 -18.24
CA ARG A 581 -20.40 -9.65 -19.22
C ARG A 581 -20.99 -8.31 -19.63
N ASP A 582 -20.72 -7.26 -18.86
CA ASP A 582 -21.01 -5.87 -19.24
C ASP A 582 -19.86 -5.33 -20.10
N MET A 583 -20.13 -5.15 -21.40
CA MET A 583 -19.14 -4.67 -22.36
C MET A 583 -18.63 -3.27 -22.06
N ALA A 584 -19.48 -2.38 -21.57
CA ALA A 584 -19.06 -1.02 -21.24
C ALA A 584 -18.05 -1.05 -20.07
N LEU A 585 -18.27 -1.93 -19.08
CA LEU A 585 -17.32 -2.15 -18.01
C LEU A 585 -16.02 -2.78 -18.53
N LEU A 586 -16.11 -3.82 -19.38
CA LEU A 586 -14.93 -4.47 -19.97
C LEU A 586 -14.07 -3.48 -20.78
N ILE A 587 -14.67 -2.61 -21.59
CA ILE A 587 -13.96 -1.58 -22.36
C ILE A 587 -13.19 -0.64 -21.44
N ASP A 588 -13.83 -0.15 -20.38
CA ASP A 588 -13.20 0.74 -19.42
C ASP A 588 -12.08 0.06 -18.63
N ASP A 589 -12.27 -1.23 -18.31
CA ASP A 589 -11.26 -2.06 -17.66
C ASP A 589 -10.04 -2.29 -18.56
N ILE A 590 -10.23 -2.60 -19.85
CA ILE A 590 -9.13 -2.69 -20.82
C ILE A 590 -8.32 -1.39 -20.86
N LYS A 591 -8.99 -0.24 -20.93
CA LYS A 591 -8.32 1.08 -20.92
C LYS A 591 -7.52 1.30 -19.64
N THR A 592 -8.13 1.01 -18.49
CA THR A 592 -7.50 1.13 -17.17
C THR A 592 -6.28 0.20 -17.06
N GLU A 593 -6.36 -1.02 -17.57
CA GLU A 593 -5.27 -1.98 -17.57
C GLU A 593 -4.10 -1.55 -18.46
N LEU A 594 -4.37 -1.04 -19.66
CA LEU A 594 -3.33 -0.51 -20.54
C LEU A 594 -2.63 0.71 -19.93
N GLN A 595 -3.39 1.60 -19.28
CA GLN A 595 -2.83 2.73 -18.53
C GLN A 595 -1.99 2.25 -17.34
N PHE A 596 -2.48 1.27 -16.57
CA PHE A 596 -1.78 0.69 -15.44
C PHE A 596 -0.45 0.07 -15.85
N VAL A 597 -0.47 -0.81 -16.86
CA VAL A 597 0.74 -1.44 -17.41
C VAL A 597 1.71 -0.37 -17.89
N GLY A 598 1.27 0.60 -18.70
CA GLY A 598 2.17 1.65 -19.18
C GLY A 598 2.72 2.55 -18.07
N LYS A 599 1.95 2.85 -17.01
CA LYS A 599 2.41 3.68 -15.89
C LYS A 599 3.41 2.96 -15.00
N TYR A 600 3.19 1.67 -14.72
CA TYR A 600 3.92 0.91 -13.69
C TYR A 600 4.93 -0.11 -14.23
N TRP A 601 5.05 -0.29 -15.55
CA TRP A 601 6.08 -1.14 -16.13
C TRP A 601 7.49 -0.64 -15.82
N ARG A 602 8.34 -1.46 -15.19
CA ARG A 602 9.73 -1.11 -14.84
C ARG A 602 10.75 -2.19 -15.23
N LEU A 603 10.33 -3.14 -16.05
CA LEU A 603 11.14 -4.27 -16.50
C LEU A 603 11.81 -3.94 -17.83
N SER A 604 12.90 -4.67 -18.10
CA SER A 604 13.54 -4.66 -19.42
C SER A 604 12.61 -5.26 -20.49
N GLY A 605 12.60 -4.69 -21.68
CA GLY A 605 11.68 -5.06 -22.76
C GLY A 605 10.31 -4.37 -22.66
N ARG A 606 9.53 -4.42 -23.74
CA ARG A 606 8.20 -3.80 -23.82
C ARG A 606 7.11 -4.73 -23.27
N PRO A 607 6.10 -4.21 -22.55
CA PRO A 607 4.95 -5.02 -22.15
C PRO A 607 4.14 -5.42 -23.37
N THR A 608 3.75 -6.70 -23.43
CA THR A 608 2.94 -7.29 -24.52
C THR A 608 1.62 -7.81 -23.94
N VAL A 609 0.54 -7.08 -24.17
CA VAL A 609 -0.80 -7.39 -23.67
C VAL A 609 -1.57 -8.20 -24.72
N CYS A 610 -2.10 -9.36 -24.31
CA CYS A 610 -2.99 -10.17 -25.13
C CYS A 610 -4.44 -9.82 -24.85
N LEU A 611 -5.16 -9.28 -25.85
CA LEU A 611 -6.61 -9.04 -25.77
C LEU A 611 -7.34 -10.16 -26.52
N LEU A 612 -8.22 -10.86 -25.79
CA LEU A 612 -9.03 -11.93 -26.35
C LEU A 612 -10.37 -11.39 -26.83
N ILE A 613 -10.73 -11.66 -28.08
CA ILE A 613 -12.02 -11.30 -28.67
C ILE A 613 -12.80 -12.60 -28.91
N ARG A 614 -14.04 -12.61 -28.42
CA ARG A 614 -14.97 -13.73 -28.52
C ARG A 614 -16.20 -13.35 -29.33
N GLU A 615 -16.89 -14.33 -29.88
CA GLU A 615 -18.08 -14.16 -30.70
C GLU A 615 -19.25 -13.59 -29.89
N GLU A 616 -19.31 -13.86 -28.57
CA GLU A 616 -20.29 -13.25 -27.67
C GLU A 616 -20.17 -11.73 -27.63
N HIS A 617 -18.97 -11.18 -27.75
CA HIS A 617 -18.74 -9.73 -27.77
C HIS A 617 -19.44 -9.06 -28.96
N MET A 618 -19.56 -9.76 -30.10
CA MET A 618 -20.22 -9.23 -31.29
C MET A 618 -21.75 -9.18 -31.18
N ARG A 619 -22.33 -10.02 -30.32
CA ARG A 619 -23.79 -10.05 -30.07
C ARG A 619 -24.23 -8.91 -29.15
N ASP A 620 -23.27 -8.21 -28.56
CA ASP A 620 -23.49 -7.10 -27.65
C ASP A 620 -24.12 -5.89 -28.37
N PRO A 621 -25.24 -5.32 -27.86
CA PRO A 621 -25.75 -4.02 -28.30
C PRO A 621 -24.68 -2.91 -28.36
N GLN A 622 -23.71 -2.94 -27.45
CA GLN A 622 -22.60 -1.99 -27.32
C GLN A 622 -21.32 -2.45 -28.04
N PHE A 623 -21.44 -3.38 -29.01
CA PHE A 623 -20.29 -3.83 -29.78
C PHE A 623 -19.63 -2.69 -30.59
N LYS A 624 -20.39 -1.66 -30.96
CA LYS A 624 -19.86 -0.49 -31.67
C LYS A 624 -18.81 0.24 -30.84
N GLU A 625 -19.02 0.37 -29.54
CA GLU A 625 -18.11 1.00 -28.59
C GLU A 625 -16.80 0.21 -28.46
N MET A 626 -16.88 -1.13 -28.55
CA MET A 626 -15.69 -1.99 -28.63
C MET A 626 -14.91 -1.76 -29.93
N LEU A 627 -15.60 -1.58 -31.07
CA LEU A 627 -14.95 -1.20 -32.33
C LEU A 627 -14.27 0.17 -32.24
N ASP A 628 -14.88 1.14 -31.56
CA ASP A 628 -14.28 2.46 -31.33
C ASP A 628 -13.00 2.35 -30.48
N LEU A 629 -12.98 1.49 -29.46
CA LEU A 629 -11.77 1.16 -28.71
C LEU A 629 -10.71 0.54 -29.63
N LEU A 630 -11.04 -0.49 -30.41
CA LEU A 630 -10.09 -1.16 -31.31
C LEU A 630 -9.53 -0.20 -32.38
N ALA A 631 -10.36 0.72 -32.89
CA ALA A 631 -9.94 1.77 -33.80
C ALA A 631 -9.00 2.79 -33.11
N MET A 632 -9.28 3.15 -31.86
CA MET A 632 -8.41 3.99 -31.03
C MET A 632 -7.03 3.31 -30.83
N LEU A 633 -7.01 2.03 -30.46
CA LEU A 633 -5.78 1.25 -30.33
C LEU A 633 -4.99 1.17 -31.65
N LYS A 634 -5.68 1.05 -32.79
CA LYS A 634 -5.05 1.04 -34.13
C LYS A 634 -4.40 2.40 -34.49
N LYS A 635 -4.95 3.52 -34.01
CA LYS A 635 -4.35 4.85 -34.19
C LYS A 635 -3.06 5.05 -33.38
N GLY A 636 -2.77 4.15 -32.44
CA GLY A 636 -1.51 4.14 -31.67
C GLY A 636 -1.57 4.86 -30.31
N TYR A 637 -2.75 5.32 -29.89
CA TYR A 637 -2.93 5.99 -28.60
C TYR A 637 -4.24 5.58 -27.95
N CYS A 638 -4.22 5.31 -26.64
CA CYS A 638 -5.38 5.00 -25.82
C CYS A 638 -5.38 5.88 -24.57
N ASP A 639 -6.26 6.88 -24.50
CA ASP A 639 -6.39 7.79 -23.35
C ASP A 639 -5.04 8.33 -22.82
N GLY A 640 -4.21 8.83 -23.74
CA GLY A 640 -2.87 9.37 -23.44
C GLY A 640 -1.73 8.34 -23.40
N MET A 641 -2.03 7.04 -23.40
CA MET A 641 -1.04 5.97 -23.43
C MET A 641 -0.65 5.62 -24.87
N LYS A 642 0.66 5.56 -25.15
CA LYS A 642 1.18 5.06 -26.44
C LYS A 642 1.01 3.55 -26.54
N VAL A 643 0.31 3.10 -27.56
CA VAL A 643 0.05 1.68 -27.82
C VAL A 643 0.47 1.29 -29.23
N ARG A 644 0.81 0.02 -29.43
CA ARG A 644 1.11 -0.53 -30.76
C ARG A 644 0.47 -1.89 -30.93
N ILE A 645 -0.54 -1.95 -31.79
CA ILE A 645 -1.07 -3.23 -32.28
C ILE A 645 -0.07 -3.84 -33.27
N GLY A 646 0.13 -5.14 -33.19
CA GLY A 646 0.89 -5.88 -34.19
C GLY A 646 0.68 -7.37 -34.09
N ARG A 647 1.16 -8.09 -35.12
CA ARG A 647 1.24 -9.54 -35.06
C ARG A 647 2.24 -9.97 -33.99
N LEU A 648 1.93 -11.02 -33.24
CA LEU A 648 2.75 -11.52 -32.15
C LEU A 648 4.18 -11.82 -32.59
N GLN A 649 4.36 -12.47 -33.75
CA GLN A 649 5.68 -12.82 -34.29
C GLN A 649 6.60 -11.61 -34.48
N ASN A 650 6.03 -10.43 -34.79
CA ASN A 650 6.79 -9.20 -35.00
C ASN A 650 7.16 -8.51 -33.69
N LEU A 651 6.34 -8.69 -32.64
CA LEU A 651 6.48 -7.98 -31.37
C LEU A 651 7.47 -8.68 -30.42
N ILE A 652 7.54 -10.02 -30.46
CA ILE A 652 8.36 -10.87 -29.56
C ILE A 652 9.80 -10.37 -29.39
N SER A 653 10.44 -9.93 -30.48
CA SER A 653 11.84 -9.46 -30.47
C SER A 653 12.11 -8.28 -29.53
N SER A 654 11.06 -7.52 -29.19
CA SER A 654 11.13 -6.33 -28.34
C SER A 654 10.31 -6.48 -27.05
N SER A 655 9.61 -7.61 -26.88
CA SER A 655 8.84 -7.94 -25.69
C SER A 655 9.74 -8.25 -24.50
N CYS A 656 9.22 -8.08 -23.29
CA CYS A 656 9.85 -8.64 -22.10
C CYS A 656 9.64 -10.15 -22.06
N ILE A 657 10.74 -10.89 -22.05
CA ILE A 657 10.75 -12.35 -22.00
C ILE A 657 11.21 -12.80 -20.61
N GLU A 658 10.42 -13.66 -19.97
CA GLU A 658 10.77 -14.33 -18.71
C GLU A 658 11.03 -15.81 -18.95
N HIS A 659 12.18 -16.29 -18.50
CA HIS A 659 12.54 -17.71 -18.57
C HIS A 659 12.19 -18.42 -17.27
N LEU A 660 11.26 -19.37 -17.31
CA LEU A 660 10.86 -20.19 -16.16
C LEU A 660 11.60 -21.53 -16.18
N ASP A 661 12.92 -21.46 -16.02
CA ASP A 661 13.84 -22.59 -16.19
C ASP A 661 13.83 -23.60 -15.02
N PHE A 662 13.00 -23.36 -14.00
CA PHE A 662 12.83 -24.26 -12.87
C PHE A 662 11.87 -25.42 -13.15
N MET A 663 11.12 -25.36 -14.26
CA MET A 663 10.18 -26.41 -14.69
C MET A 663 10.89 -27.49 -15.50
N ASN A 664 10.57 -28.76 -15.26
CA ASN A 664 10.92 -29.86 -16.15
C ASN A 664 9.73 -30.24 -17.05
N GLN A 665 9.99 -30.90 -18.18
CA GLN A 665 8.94 -31.38 -19.08
C GLN A 665 7.96 -32.37 -18.41
N SER A 666 8.42 -33.11 -17.41
CA SER A 666 7.59 -34.03 -16.60
C SER A 666 6.54 -33.32 -15.73
N ASP A 667 6.73 -32.03 -15.45
CA ASP A 667 5.95 -31.28 -14.47
C ASP A 667 4.75 -30.55 -15.13
N LEU A 668 4.68 -30.58 -16.46
CA LEU A 668 3.54 -30.05 -17.21
C LEU A 668 2.48 -31.15 -17.31
N THR A 669 1.28 -30.87 -16.80
CA THR A 669 0.08 -31.65 -17.15
C THR A 669 -0.16 -31.55 -18.66
N ASP A 670 -0.68 -32.60 -19.29
CA ASP A 670 -0.90 -32.65 -20.75
C ASP A 670 -1.48 -31.33 -21.29
N ASN A 671 -0.97 -30.89 -22.46
CA ASN A 671 -1.20 -29.60 -23.12
C ASN A 671 -2.68 -29.29 -23.50
N GLU A 672 -3.66 -29.99 -22.94
CA GLU A 672 -5.09 -29.84 -23.24
C GLU A 672 -5.68 -28.48 -22.80
N ASN A 673 -4.95 -27.68 -22.02
CA ASN A 673 -5.46 -26.42 -21.45
C ASN A 673 -5.03 -25.14 -22.20
N ALA A 674 -4.29 -25.26 -23.31
CA ALA A 674 -4.00 -24.09 -24.15
C ALA A 674 -5.29 -23.56 -24.79
N PHE A 675 -5.43 -22.24 -24.92
CA PHE A 675 -6.60 -21.65 -25.56
C PHE A 675 -6.64 -22.07 -27.02
N SER A 676 -7.61 -22.91 -27.38
CA SER A 676 -7.72 -23.55 -28.68
C SER A 676 -8.69 -22.80 -29.59
N GLN A 677 -8.44 -22.90 -30.90
CA GLN A 677 -9.32 -22.29 -31.89
C GLN A 677 -10.66 -23.02 -31.94
N ILE A 678 -11.76 -22.27 -31.86
CA ILE A 678 -13.10 -22.80 -32.09
C ILE A 678 -13.29 -23.06 -33.59
N ASN A 679 -13.61 -24.31 -33.91
CA ASN A 679 -13.90 -24.73 -35.28
C ASN A 679 -15.41 -24.68 -35.54
N HIS A 680 -15.78 -24.03 -36.65
CA HIS A 680 -17.15 -24.02 -37.16
C HIS A 680 -17.24 -24.97 -38.35
N GLU A 681 -18.27 -25.81 -38.38
CA GLU A 681 -18.49 -26.77 -39.48
C GLU A 681 -18.75 -26.07 -40.84
N TYR A 682 -19.18 -24.80 -40.83
CA TYR A 682 -19.46 -24.02 -42.03
C TYR A 682 -19.13 -22.52 -41.86
N ILE A 683 -18.32 -21.96 -42.77
CA ILE A 683 -17.97 -20.53 -42.82
C ILE A 683 -18.49 -19.95 -44.15
N GLY A 684 -19.78 -19.63 -44.23
CA GLY A 684 -20.40 -18.99 -45.40
C GLY A 684 -20.66 -17.50 -45.20
N TYR A 685 -20.82 -16.74 -46.29
CA TYR A 685 -21.10 -15.29 -46.26
C TYR A 685 -22.33 -14.92 -45.41
N GLN A 686 -23.39 -15.73 -45.43
CA GLN A 686 -24.61 -15.52 -44.61
C GLN A 686 -24.35 -15.66 -43.10
N SER A 687 -23.41 -16.53 -42.69
CA SER A 687 -23.00 -16.73 -41.29
C SER A 687 -22.18 -15.56 -40.73
N LEU A 688 -21.61 -14.71 -41.61
CA LEU A 688 -20.83 -13.53 -41.24
C LEU A 688 -21.71 -12.27 -41.07
N THR A 689 -22.91 -12.23 -41.66
CA THR A 689 -23.80 -11.06 -41.66
C THR A 689 -24.98 -11.16 -40.69
N ASP A 690 -25.41 -12.37 -40.33
CA ASP A 690 -26.50 -12.62 -39.36
C ASP A 690 -25.93 -12.95 -37.97
N VAL A 691 -25.44 -11.94 -37.25
CA VAL A 691 -25.16 -12.07 -35.81
C VAL A 691 -26.39 -11.55 -35.06
N PRO A 692 -27.25 -12.42 -34.51
CA PRO A 692 -28.41 -11.97 -33.76
C PRO A 692 -27.95 -11.14 -32.56
N LYS A 693 -28.39 -9.88 -32.50
CA LYS A 693 -28.15 -9.03 -31.33
C LYS A 693 -28.86 -9.62 -30.13
N ALA A 694 -28.21 -9.59 -28.98
CA ALA A 694 -28.87 -9.97 -27.74
C ALA A 694 -30.08 -9.05 -27.52
N LEU A 695 -31.27 -9.65 -27.35
CA LEU A 695 -32.48 -8.92 -26.99
C LEU A 695 -32.36 -8.48 -25.53
N THR A 696 -32.62 -7.21 -25.24
CA THR A 696 -32.69 -6.70 -23.87
C THR A 696 -33.97 -7.25 -23.22
N TYR A 697 -33.80 -8.17 -22.27
CA TYR A 697 -34.92 -8.72 -21.51
C TYR A 697 -35.31 -7.75 -20.38
N VAL A 698 -36.59 -7.38 -20.33
CA VAL A 698 -37.14 -6.51 -19.28
C VAL A 698 -38.39 -7.18 -18.72
N GLU A 699 -38.47 -7.28 -17.40
CA GLU A 699 -39.64 -7.76 -16.69
C GLU A 699 -39.92 -6.88 -15.45
N GLU A 700 -41.17 -6.86 -15.00
CA GLU A 700 -41.56 -6.13 -13.80
C GLU A 700 -41.02 -6.80 -12.53
N LYS A 701 -40.79 -6.00 -11.48
CA LYS A 701 -40.37 -6.50 -10.16
C LYS A 701 -41.55 -7.21 -9.49
N VAL A 702 -41.58 -8.53 -9.55
CA VAL A 702 -42.56 -9.36 -8.84
C VAL A 702 -41.91 -9.96 -7.60
N SER A 703 -42.65 -10.01 -6.48
CA SER A 703 -42.21 -10.65 -5.24
C SER A 703 -42.99 -11.94 -4.99
N VAL A 704 -42.27 -13.05 -4.82
CA VAL A 704 -42.84 -14.34 -4.42
C VAL A 704 -42.75 -14.61 -2.92
N ALA A 705 -42.49 -13.60 -2.07
CA ALA A 705 -42.35 -13.77 -0.61
C ALA A 705 -43.56 -14.47 0.05
N HIS A 706 -44.75 -14.36 -0.55
CA HIS A 706 -45.94 -15.08 -0.10
C HIS A 706 -45.86 -16.62 -0.25
N PHE A 707 -44.83 -17.15 -0.93
CA PHE A 707 -44.52 -18.59 -1.00
C PHE A 707 -43.64 -19.08 0.16
N ASP A 708 -43.04 -18.20 0.96
CA ASP A 708 -42.19 -18.59 2.10
C ASP A 708 -42.95 -19.45 3.12
N SER A 709 -44.25 -19.18 3.28
CA SER A 709 -45.16 -19.92 4.17
C SER A 709 -45.94 -21.06 3.49
N LYS A 710 -45.82 -21.24 2.17
CA LYS A 710 -46.51 -22.30 1.41
C LYS A 710 -45.73 -23.61 1.41
N PRO A 711 -46.39 -24.77 1.32
CA PRO A 711 -45.71 -26.07 1.28
C PRO A 711 -44.92 -26.28 -0.03
N THR A 712 -43.88 -27.11 0.03
CA THR A 712 -42.95 -27.37 -1.09
C THR A 712 -43.62 -27.77 -2.41
N PRO A 713 -44.69 -28.58 -2.44
CA PRO A 713 -45.42 -28.90 -3.69
C PRO A 713 -46.02 -27.68 -4.41
N ASP A 714 -46.49 -26.67 -3.67
CA ASP A 714 -47.06 -25.44 -4.26
C ASP A 714 -45.97 -24.60 -4.93
N ILE A 715 -44.77 -24.58 -4.35
CA ILE A 715 -43.60 -23.92 -4.90
C ILE A 715 -43.17 -24.62 -6.20
N ILE A 716 -43.14 -25.96 -6.21
CA ILE A 716 -42.83 -26.75 -7.40
C ILE A 716 -43.87 -26.51 -8.50
N ASN A 717 -45.15 -26.40 -8.15
CA ASN A 717 -46.20 -26.07 -9.11
C ASN A 717 -46.03 -24.65 -9.67
N ALA A 718 -45.66 -23.67 -8.84
CA ALA A 718 -45.37 -22.31 -9.29
C ALA A 718 -44.14 -22.25 -10.23
N LEU A 719 -43.09 -23.02 -9.93
CA LEU A 719 -41.90 -23.14 -10.79
C LEU A 719 -42.24 -23.63 -12.20
N ARG A 720 -43.23 -24.52 -12.35
CA ARG A 720 -43.66 -25.04 -13.67
C ARG A 720 -44.47 -24.05 -14.49
N ASN A 721 -45.19 -23.15 -13.83
CA ASN A 721 -46.15 -22.26 -14.47
C ASN A 721 -45.62 -20.84 -14.67
N THR A 722 -44.38 -20.55 -14.26
CA THR A 722 -43.81 -19.21 -14.31
C THR A 722 -42.76 -19.10 -15.41
N GLU A 723 -42.90 -18.12 -16.29
CA GLU A 723 -41.90 -17.80 -17.32
C GLU A 723 -40.93 -16.68 -16.89
N SER A 724 -41.29 -15.92 -15.83
CA SER A 724 -40.44 -14.85 -15.29
C SER A 724 -39.16 -15.42 -14.67
N ILE A 725 -38.03 -14.89 -15.13
CA ILE A 725 -36.71 -15.33 -14.70
C ILE A 725 -36.50 -14.98 -13.23
N TYR A 726 -36.87 -13.77 -12.78
CA TYR A 726 -36.68 -13.40 -11.38
C TYR A 726 -37.55 -14.21 -10.43
N CYS A 727 -38.82 -14.47 -10.80
CA CYS A 727 -39.68 -15.33 -10.00
C CYS A 727 -39.09 -16.75 -9.89
N LEU A 728 -38.56 -17.31 -10.98
CA LEU A 728 -37.86 -18.61 -10.94
C LEU A 728 -36.67 -18.55 -9.97
N CYS A 729 -35.83 -17.51 -10.05
CA CYS A 729 -34.70 -17.34 -9.14
C CYS A 729 -35.14 -17.31 -7.68
N GLN A 730 -36.21 -16.56 -7.35
CA GLN A 730 -36.73 -16.46 -5.99
C GLN A 730 -37.32 -17.79 -5.50
N LEU A 731 -38.12 -18.48 -6.32
CA LEU A 731 -38.71 -19.78 -5.96
C LEU A 731 -37.63 -20.85 -5.73
N TRP A 732 -36.60 -20.91 -6.57
CA TRP A 732 -35.44 -21.77 -6.35
C TRP A 732 -34.64 -21.37 -5.10
N GLY A 733 -34.56 -20.08 -4.78
CA GLY A 733 -33.98 -19.60 -3.52
C GLY A 733 -34.73 -20.07 -2.29
N ILE A 734 -36.06 -20.10 -2.32
CA ILE A 734 -36.89 -20.66 -1.24
C ILE A 734 -36.60 -22.16 -1.08
N LEU A 735 -36.51 -22.91 -2.18
CA LEU A 735 -36.15 -24.33 -2.14
C LEU A 735 -34.73 -24.57 -1.61
N LEU A 736 -33.76 -23.74 -2.00
CA LEU A 736 -32.39 -23.82 -1.50
C LEU A 736 -32.36 -23.70 0.03
N ASN A 737 -33.08 -22.71 0.57
CA ASN A 737 -33.14 -22.46 2.01
C ASN A 737 -33.88 -23.56 2.78
N ARG A 738 -34.90 -24.18 2.17
CA ARG A 738 -35.76 -25.16 2.83
C ARG A 738 -35.24 -26.59 2.74
N GLU A 739 -34.82 -27.02 1.54
CA GLU A 739 -34.51 -28.42 1.21
C GLU A 739 -33.01 -28.65 0.95
N GLY A 740 -32.25 -27.58 0.72
CA GLY A 740 -30.80 -27.62 0.47
C GLY A 740 -30.39 -27.70 -1.01
N PRO A 741 -29.07 -27.59 -1.30
CA PRO A 741 -28.55 -27.42 -2.67
C PRO A 741 -28.68 -28.65 -3.57
N HIS A 742 -28.81 -29.84 -2.98
CA HIS A 742 -28.89 -31.12 -3.69
C HIS A 742 -30.33 -31.61 -3.91
N PHE A 743 -31.34 -30.87 -3.43
CA PHE A 743 -32.73 -31.23 -3.65
C PHE A 743 -33.05 -31.22 -5.16
N GLU A 744 -33.77 -32.22 -5.65
CA GLU A 744 -34.07 -32.39 -7.07
C GLU A 744 -35.52 -32.07 -7.39
N VAL A 745 -35.73 -31.26 -8.43
CA VAL A 745 -37.04 -31.01 -9.01
C VAL A 745 -36.96 -31.37 -10.49
N ASN A 746 -37.77 -32.34 -10.93
CA ASN A 746 -37.80 -32.83 -12.32
C ASN A 746 -36.41 -33.27 -12.86
N GLY A 747 -35.56 -33.88 -12.02
CA GLY A 747 -34.22 -34.36 -12.42
C GLY A 747 -33.14 -33.28 -12.51
N LEU A 748 -33.44 -32.05 -12.07
CA LEU A 748 -32.48 -30.96 -11.96
C LEU A 748 -32.29 -30.62 -10.47
N ASN A 749 -31.06 -30.66 -9.97
CA ASN A 749 -30.79 -30.23 -8.60
C ASN A 749 -30.81 -28.68 -8.49
N VAL A 750 -31.16 -28.17 -7.30
CA VAL A 750 -31.29 -26.73 -7.03
C VAL A 750 -30.04 -25.94 -7.47
N ASN A 751 -28.85 -26.43 -7.13
CA ASN A 751 -27.60 -25.74 -7.47
C ASN A 751 -27.42 -25.59 -8.99
N THR A 752 -27.63 -26.68 -9.74
CA THR A 752 -27.53 -26.69 -11.21
C THR A 752 -28.60 -25.79 -11.84
N ALA A 753 -29.82 -25.77 -11.28
CA ALA A 753 -30.89 -24.89 -11.73
C ALA A 753 -30.52 -23.41 -11.55
N LEU A 754 -30.00 -23.04 -10.38
CA LEU A 754 -29.52 -21.69 -10.10
C LEU A 754 -28.34 -21.30 -10.98
N THR A 755 -27.38 -22.20 -11.23
CA THR A 755 -26.27 -21.97 -12.17
C THR A 755 -26.77 -21.75 -13.59
N GLN A 756 -27.72 -22.57 -14.07
CA GLN A 756 -28.31 -22.38 -15.40
C GLN A 756 -29.07 -21.05 -15.51
N LEU A 757 -29.85 -20.69 -14.48
CA LEU A 757 -30.54 -19.39 -14.41
C LEU A 757 -29.54 -18.22 -14.37
N TYR A 758 -28.44 -18.35 -13.64
CA TYR A 758 -27.35 -17.38 -13.62
C TYR A 758 -26.75 -17.15 -15.02
N HIS A 759 -26.43 -18.21 -15.76
CA HIS A 759 -25.93 -18.09 -17.14
C HIS A 759 -26.97 -17.50 -18.09
N ARG A 760 -28.22 -17.95 -18.01
CA ARG A 760 -29.34 -17.45 -18.83
C ARG A 760 -29.59 -15.97 -18.57
N ALA A 761 -29.72 -15.57 -17.30
CA ALA A 761 -29.96 -14.18 -16.91
C ALA A 761 -28.82 -13.26 -17.34
N GLY A 762 -27.56 -13.71 -17.24
CA GLY A 762 -26.42 -12.90 -17.67
C GLY A 762 -26.33 -12.75 -19.19
N SER A 763 -26.71 -13.79 -19.95
CA SER A 763 -26.80 -13.71 -21.42
C SER A 763 -27.88 -12.71 -21.87
N LEU A 764 -28.96 -12.62 -21.08
CA LEU A 764 -30.07 -11.67 -21.29
C LEU A 764 -29.85 -10.30 -20.64
N ARG A 765 -28.73 -10.11 -19.92
CA ARG A 765 -28.38 -8.88 -19.17
C ARG A 765 -29.42 -8.46 -18.14
N TYR A 766 -30.11 -9.42 -17.57
CA TYR A 766 -31.09 -9.14 -16.55
C TYR A 766 -30.41 -9.16 -15.16
N TRP A 767 -29.73 -8.04 -14.87
CA TRP A 767 -28.76 -7.92 -13.77
C TRP A 767 -29.34 -8.21 -12.39
N ARG A 768 -30.62 -7.90 -12.16
CA ARG A 768 -31.30 -8.23 -10.91
C ARG A 768 -31.31 -9.74 -10.65
N ALA A 769 -31.71 -10.55 -11.64
CA ALA A 769 -31.72 -12.00 -11.52
C ALA A 769 -30.31 -12.59 -11.42
N VAL A 770 -29.34 -12.00 -12.13
CA VAL A 770 -27.93 -12.41 -12.06
C VAL A 770 -27.38 -12.20 -10.64
N ARG A 771 -27.59 -11.01 -10.06
CA ARG A 771 -27.22 -10.68 -8.67
C ARG A 771 -27.86 -11.63 -7.68
N TYR A 772 -29.15 -11.91 -7.85
CA TYR A 772 -29.89 -12.81 -6.98
C TYR A 772 -29.30 -14.24 -7.01
N CYS A 773 -29.08 -14.82 -8.20
CA CYS A 773 -28.47 -16.15 -8.31
C CYS A 773 -27.03 -16.17 -7.79
N SER A 774 -26.22 -15.16 -8.16
CA SER A 774 -24.83 -15.02 -7.72
C SER A 774 -24.73 -14.95 -6.20
N SER A 775 -25.72 -14.36 -5.54
CA SER A 775 -25.80 -14.32 -4.08
C SER A 775 -26.06 -15.71 -3.51
N LEU A 776 -27.08 -16.42 -4.02
CA LEU A 776 -27.45 -17.76 -3.55
C LEU A 776 -26.34 -18.81 -3.79
N LEU A 777 -25.55 -18.63 -4.85
CA LEU A 777 -24.39 -19.46 -5.17
C LEU A 777 -23.12 -19.07 -4.41
N HIS A 778 -23.18 -18.04 -3.56
CA HIS A 778 -22.05 -17.50 -2.78
C HIS A 778 -20.83 -17.06 -3.61
N HIS A 779 -21.03 -16.57 -4.85
CA HIS A 779 -19.92 -16.14 -5.71
C HIS A 779 -19.22 -14.88 -5.15
N ILE A 780 -17.89 -14.93 -5.04
CA ILE A 780 -17.06 -13.79 -4.61
C ILE A 780 -16.44 -13.09 -5.82
N VAL A 781 -16.30 -11.77 -5.73
CA VAL A 781 -15.53 -10.99 -6.71
C VAL A 781 -14.03 -11.33 -6.61
N ASP A 782 -13.42 -11.66 -7.74
CA ASP A 782 -11.98 -11.82 -7.84
C ASP A 782 -11.25 -10.55 -7.40
N SER A 783 -10.19 -10.69 -6.60
CA SER A 783 -9.35 -9.56 -6.15
C SER A 783 -10.04 -8.51 -5.26
N ILE A 784 -11.19 -8.80 -4.63
CA ILE A 784 -11.84 -7.90 -3.66
C ILE A 784 -10.91 -7.47 -2.50
N SER A 785 -10.08 -8.40 -2.04
CA SER A 785 -9.19 -8.21 -0.89
C SER A 785 -8.06 -7.17 -1.13
N PRO A 786 -7.33 -7.19 -2.26
CA PRO A 786 -6.46 -6.08 -2.67
C PRO A 786 -7.13 -4.70 -2.72
N PHE A 787 -8.37 -4.62 -3.19
CA PHE A 787 -9.10 -3.35 -3.29
C PHE A 787 -9.48 -2.80 -1.92
N ILE A 788 -9.94 -3.65 -0.99
CA ILE A 788 -10.16 -3.26 0.41
C ILE A 788 -8.84 -2.76 1.05
N THR A 789 -7.74 -3.47 0.82
CA THR A 789 -6.42 -3.04 1.33
C THR A 789 -6.05 -1.64 0.81
N THR A 790 -6.35 -1.36 -0.45
CA THR A 790 -6.06 -0.06 -1.07
C THR A 790 -6.86 1.06 -0.43
N VAL A 791 -8.13 0.80 -0.05
CA VAL A 791 -8.95 1.74 0.74
C VAL A 791 -8.30 2.01 2.11
N LEU A 792 -7.91 0.95 2.83
CA LEU A 792 -7.32 1.06 4.17
C LEU A 792 -6.02 1.85 4.19
N VAL A 793 -5.14 1.59 3.23
CA VAL A 793 -3.84 2.27 3.10
C VAL A 793 -4.00 3.77 2.86
N ASN A 794 -5.02 4.18 2.10
CA ASN A 794 -5.37 5.59 1.88
C ASN A 794 -5.96 6.27 3.13
N GLY A 795 -5.88 5.61 4.30
CA GLY A 795 -6.31 6.15 5.59
C GLY A 795 -7.82 6.22 5.71
N LYS A 796 -8.54 5.32 5.04
CA LYS A 796 -10.00 5.21 5.08
C LYS A 796 -10.41 3.89 5.72
N GLU A 797 -11.58 3.84 6.33
CA GLU A 797 -12.20 2.56 6.72
C GLU A 797 -13.32 2.20 5.76
N LEU A 798 -13.70 0.92 5.74
CA LEU A 798 -14.81 0.43 4.95
C LEU A 798 -15.76 -0.38 5.84
N THR A 799 -17.07 -0.22 5.66
CA THR A 799 -18.07 -1.07 6.31
C THR A 799 -19.05 -1.67 5.33
N VAL A 800 -19.48 -2.89 5.61
CA VAL A 800 -20.53 -3.60 4.86
C VAL A 800 -21.67 -3.96 5.81
N GLY A 801 -22.89 -3.87 5.32
CA GLY A 801 -24.08 -4.04 6.15
C GLY A 801 -25.31 -3.33 5.58
N ILE A 802 -26.48 -3.71 6.07
CA ILE A 802 -27.76 -3.09 5.71
C ILE A 802 -28.09 -1.96 6.70
N ILE A 803 -28.65 -0.86 6.20
CA ILE A 803 -29.05 0.28 7.02
C ILE A 803 -30.07 -0.18 8.09
N GLY A 804 -29.84 0.25 9.33
CA GLY A 804 -30.65 -0.16 10.49
C GLY A 804 -30.24 -1.51 11.10
N GLN A 805 -29.28 -2.22 10.51
CA GLN A 805 -28.66 -3.42 11.06
C GLN A 805 -27.21 -3.15 11.49
N LYS A 806 -26.61 -4.08 12.22
CA LYS A 806 -25.21 -3.98 12.64
C LYS A 806 -24.28 -4.08 11.41
N GLU A 807 -23.51 -3.02 11.16
CA GLU A 807 -22.48 -3.01 10.13
C GLU A 807 -21.23 -3.78 10.59
N THR A 808 -20.56 -4.46 9.66
CA THR A 808 -19.26 -5.08 9.89
C THR A 808 -18.17 -4.15 9.36
N VAL A 809 -17.21 -3.81 10.22
CA VAL A 809 -16.08 -2.93 9.89
C VAL A 809 -14.93 -3.76 9.33
N PHE A 810 -14.37 -3.33 8.20
CA PHE A 810 -13.10 -3.81 7.67
C PHE A 810 -12.03 -2.80 8.05
N ASP A 811 -11.41 -2.99 9.21
CA ASP A 811 -10.34 -2.15 9.79
C ASP A 811 -8.94 -2.69 9.47
N LYS A 812 -8.84 -3.94 9.03
CA LYS A 812 -7.62 -4.62 8.62
C LYS A 812 -7.81 -5.40 7.31
N PRO A 813 -6.73 -5.70 6.58
CA PRO A 813 -6.83 -6.52 5.38
C PRO A 813 -7.35 -7.93 5.69
N MET A 814 -8.48 -8.31 5.10
CA MET A 814 -9.11 -9.63 5.27
C MET A 814 -8.83 -10.55 4.08
N THR A 815 -8.79 -11.86 4.32
CA THR A 815 -8.71 -12.89 3.28
C THR A 815 -10.02 -12.97 2.49
N PRO A 816 -10.00 -13.47 1.23
CA PRO A 816 -11.23 -13.65 0.46
C PRO A 816 -12.30 -14.50 1.17
N ALA A 817 -11.90 -15.54 1.90
CA ALA A 817 -12.81 -16.40 2.65
C ALA A 817 -13.47 -15.65 3.82
N GLU A 818 -12.73 -14.82 4.55
CA GLU A 818 -13.30 -13.99 5.61
C GLU A 818 -14.29 -12.96 5.05
N ILE A 819 -13.98 -12.35 3.90
CA ILE A 819 -14.89 -11.40 3.23
C ILE A 819 -16.15 -12.12 2.76
N GLN A 820 -16.01 -13.29 2.14
CA GLN A 820 -17.14 -14.13 1.72
C GLN A 820 -18.07 -14.43 2.89
N ASN A 821 -17.49 -14.88 4.01
CA ASN A 821 -18.26 -15.17 5.22
C ASN A 821 -19.05 -13.92 5.67
N VAL A 822 -18.40 -12.76 5.79
CA VAL A 822 -19.10 -11.53 6.20
C VAL A 822 -20.23 -11.14 5.25
N MET A 823 -20.03 -11.21 3.93
CA MET A 823 -21.06 -10.83 2.95
C MET A 823 -22.32 -11.70 3.09
N TYR A 824 -22.14 -13.01 3.27
CA TYR A 824 -23.25 -13.96 3.32
C TYR A 824 -23.83 -14.20 4.72
N THR A 825 -23.12 -13.81 5.80
CA THR A 825 -23.68 -13.86 7.17
C THR A 825 -24.27 -12.54 7.65
N SER A 826 -23.72 -11.40 7.22
CA SER A 826 -24.10 -10.08 7.75
C SER A 826 -24.98 -9.26 6.79
N VAL A 827 -24.97 -9.56 5.49
CA VAL A 827 -25.71 -8.79 4.48
C VAL A 827 -26.83 -9.63 3.87
N GLN A 828 -26.51 -10.80 3.29
CA GLN A 828 -27.47 -11.65 2.57
C GLN A 828 -28.77 -11.99 3.35
N PRO A 829 -28.74 -12.27 4.68
CA PRO A 829 -29.97 -12.61 5.40
C PRO A 829 -31.00 -11.48 5.45
N TYR A 830 -30.55 -10.24 5.30
CA TYR A 830 -31.40 -9.06 5.30
C TYR A 830 -31.74 -8.61 3.87
N ASP A 831 -30.81 -8.76 2.92
CA ASP A 831 -31.01 -8.43 1.51
C ASP A 831 -30.10 -9.27 0.60
N VAL A 832 -30.70 -10.18 -0.16
CA VAL A 832 -30.01 -11.12 -1.04
C VAL A 832 -29.21 -10.40 -2.14
N ILE A 833 -29.75 -9.33 -2.73
CA ILE A 833 -29.10 -8.63 -3.84
C ILE A 833 -27.97 -7.75 -3.32
N GLN A 834 -28.16 -7.06 -2.19
CA GLN A 834 -27.13 -6.20 -1.63
C GLN A 834 -25.86 -6.97 -1.24
N ALA A 835 -25.94 -8.25 -0.87
CA ALA A 835 -24.74 -9.07 -0.62
C ALA A 835 -23.78 -9.10 -1.82
N VAL A 836 -24.30 -9.00 -3.05
CA VAL A 836 -23.50 -8.96 -4.29
C VAL A 836 -23.22 -7.52 -4.71
N LEU A 837 -24.22 -6.64 -4.64
CA LEU A 837 -24.06 -5.24 -5.03
C LEU A 837 -23.04 -4.50 -4.13
N GLN A 838 -22.99 -4.80 -2.84
CA GLN A 838 -21.97 -4.24 -1.95
C GLN A 838 -20.57 -4.72 -2.34
N GLN A 839 -20.39 -5.96 -2.82
CA GLN A 839 -19.09 -6.41 -3.35
C GLN A 839 -18.67 -5.61 -4.60
N GLU A 840 -19.61 -5.30 -5.50
CA GLU A 840 -19.34 -4.45 -6.67
C GLU A 840 -18.86 -3.05 -6.22
N VAL A 841 -19.60 -2.41 -5.31
CA VAL A 841 -19.27 -1.06 -4.83
C VAL A 841 -17.94 -1.05 -4.08
N VAL A 842 -17.63 -2.08 -3.28
CA VAL A 842 -16.32 -2.23 -2.62
C VAL A 842 -15.20 -2.27 -3.66
N LEU A 843 -15.35 -3.07 -4.72
CA LEU A 843 -14.37 -3.16 -5.80
C LEU A 843 -14.19 -1.80 -6.50
N TYR A 844 -15.30 -1.12 -6.84
CA TYR A 844 -15.23 0.19 -7.49
C TYR A 844 -14.62 1.26 -6.58
N CYS A 845 -14.94 1.28 -5.29
CA CYS A 845 -14.33 2.19 -4.31
C CYS A 845 -12.81 2.00 -4.24
N GLY A 846 -12.34 0.75 -4.15
CA GLY A 846 -10.91 0.45 -4.13
C GLY A 846 -10.19 0.83 -5.42
N ARG A 847 -10.85 0.71 -6.58
CA ARG A 847 -10.29 1.16 -7.86
C ARG A 847 -10.29 2.68 -8.00
N LEU A 848 -11.37 3.34 -7.59
CA LEU A 848 -11.51 4.78 -7.68
C LEU A 848 -10.55 5.49 -6.73
N ILE A 849 -10.35 4.99 -5.51
CA ILE A 849 -9.41 5.62 -4.58
C ILE A 849 -7.96 5.49 -5.05
N ALA A 850 -7.63 4.42 -5.77
CA ALA A 850 -6.30 4.22 -6.36
C ALA A 850 -5.99 5.17 -7.53
N THR A 851 -7.02 5.57 -8.28
CA THR A 851 -6.90 6.38 -9.50
C THR A 851 -7.19 7.85 -9.25
N ASN A 852 -8.25 8.15 -8.51
CA ASN A 852 -8.74 9.48 -8.18
C ASN A 852 -9.03 9.61 -6.66
N PRO A 853 -7.99 9.64 -5.79
CA PRO A 853 -8.17 9.76 -4.34
C PRO A 853 -8.98 10.99 -3.91
N SER A 854 -8.99 12.05 -4.72
CA SER A 854 -9.72 13.30 -4.45
C SER A 854 -11.23 13.11 -4.28
N MET A 855 -11.83 12.11 -4.94
CA MET A 855 -13.27 11.81 -4.84
C MET A 855 -13.67 11.45 -3.40
N PHE A 856 -12.75 10.87 -2.63
CA PHE A 856 -12.95 10.45 -1.23
C PHE A 856 -12.55 11.53 -0.23
N ARG A 857 -12.30 12.76 -0.68
CA ARG A 857 -11.94 13.86 0.21
C ARG A 857 -13.07 14.17 1.19
N GLY A 858 -12.74 14.17 2.48
CA GLY A 858 -13.71 14.41 3.54
C GLY A 858 -14.54 13.18 3.94
N ILE A 859 -14.42 12.06 3.24
CA ILE A 859 -15.05 10.78 3.66
C ILE A 859 -13.98 9.98 4.39
N LEU A 860 -14.15 9.66 5.67
CA LEU A 860 -13.20 8.82 6.40
C LEU A 860 -13.60 7.35 6.37
N LYS A 861 -14.87 7.06 6.65
CA LYS A 861 -15.43 5.71 6.67
C LYS A 861 -16.43 5.52 5.53
N ILE A 862 -16.09 4.65 4.58
CA ILE A 862 -16.92 4.32 3.43
C ILE A 862 -17.94 3.26 3.85
N ARG A 863 -19.14 3.71 4.19
CA ARG A 863 -20.25 2.82 4.61
C ARG A 863 -21.05 2.38 3.39
N ILE A 864 -20.82 1.18 2.91
CA ILE A 864 -21.30 0.75 1.58
C ILE A 864 -22.84 0.74 1.50
N GLY A 865 -23.54 0.34 2.58
CA GLY A 865 -25.00 0.44 2.65
C GLY A 865 -25.52 1.87 2.48
N TRP A 866 -24.86 2.87 3.09
CA TRP A 866 -25.22 4.28 2.94
C TRP A 866 -24.81 4.89 1.60
N VAL A 867 -23.74 4.38 0.99
CA VAL A 867 -23.37 4.73 -0.38
C VAL A 867 -24.47 4.28 -1.35
N LEU A 868 -24.99 3.06 -1.20
CA LEU A 868 -26.12 2.57 -1.98
C LEU A 868 -27.40 3.40 -1.76
N GLU A 869 -27.63 3.85 -0.52
CA GLU A 869 -28.75 4.74 -0.24
C GLU A 869 -28.60 6.11 -0.89
N ALA A 870 -27.39 6.68 -0.89
CA ALA A 870 -27.10 7.91 -1.63
C ALA A 870 -27.34 7.76 -3.13
N MET A 871 -27.04 6.60 -3.71
CA MET A 871 -27.37 6.29 -5.11
C MET A 871 -28.88 6.29 -5.37
N ARG A 872 -29.67 5.67 -4.47
CA ARG A 872 -31.14 5.67 -4.56
C ARG A 872 -31.71 7.08 -4.45
N ILE A 873 -31.25 7.86 -3.47
CA ILE A 873 -31.65 9.27 -3.30
C ILE A 873 -31.31 10.08 -4.56
N TYR A 874 -30.13 9.90 -5.15
CA TYR A 874 -29.77 10.59 -6.39
C TYR A 874 -30.69 10.26 -7.57
N LEU A 875 -31.05 8.99 -7.75
CA LEU A 875 -32.00 8.59 -8.79
C LEU A 875 -33.39 9.21 -8.56
N GLN A 876 -33.81 9.34 -7.30
CA GLN A 876 -35.06 10.02 -6.95
C GLN A 876 -35.02 11.52 -7.29
N ILE A 877 -33.92 12.19 -6.96
CA ILE A 877 -33.69 13.61 -7.27
C ILE A 877 -33.68 13.84 -8.78
N SER A 878 -33.07 12.93 -9.54
CA SER A 878 -32.93 13.03 -10.99
C SER A 878 -34.21 12.70 -11.78
N GLY A 879 -35.33 12.45 -11.09
CA GLY A 879 -36.60 12.07 -11.71
C GLY A 879 -36.63 10.64 -12.28
N GLN A 880 -35.64 9.82 -11.93
CA GLN A 880 -35.45 8.44 -12.41
C GLN A 880 -35.94 7.41 -11.38
N GLN A 881 -37.02 7.71 -10.65
CA GLN A 881 -37.55 6.90 -9.54
C GLN A 881 -37.98 5.49 -9.95
N SER A 882 -38.27 5.27 -11.23
CA SER A 882 -38.63 3.95 -11.77
C SER A 882 -37.43 3.03 -11.99
N ILE A 883 -36.20 3.57 -11.96
CA ILE A 883 -34.97 2.80 -12.15
C ILE A 883 -34.52 2.24 -10.80
N ASP A 884 -34.58 0.92 -10.69
CA ASP A 884 -34.09 0.20 -9.52
C ASP A 884 -32.59 -0.06 -9.64
N VAL A 885 -31.81 0.34 -8.62
CA VAL A 885 -30.36 0.12 -8.56
C VAL A 885 -30.04 -1.37 -8.72
N ASP A 886 -30.91 -2.24 -8.22
CA ASP A 886 -30.78 -3.70 -8.29
C ASP A 886 -30.64 -4.24 -9.73
N ASN A 887 -31.17 -3.52 -10.73
CA ASN A 887 -31.17 -3.95 -12.13
C ASN A 887 -30.30 -3.07 -13.04
N LEU A 888 -29.56 -2.11 -12.49
CA LEU A 888 -28.57 -1.35 -13.25
C LEU A 888 -27.43 -2.26 -13.70
N SER A 889 -26.92 -2.07 -14.91
CA SER A 889 -25.70 -2.75 -15.35
C SER A 889 -24.50 -2.43 -14.44
N PRO A 890 -23.53 -3.33 -14.29
CA PRO A 890 -22.30 -3.07 -13.53
C PRO A 890 -21.63 -1.71 -13.86
N PHE A 891 -21.55 -1.35 -15.14
CA PHE A 891 -21.01 -0.07 -15.59
C PHE A 891 -21.86 1.10 -15.08
N GLN A 892 -23.20 1.02 -15.18
CA GLN A 892 -24.09 2.07 -14.67
C GLN A 892 -23.98 2.24 -13.15
N VAL A 893 -23.83 1.16 -12.38
CA VAL A 893 -23.59 1.23 -10.93
C VAL A 893 -22.28 1.98 -10.65
N ARG A 894 -21.22 1.71 -11.41
CA ARG A 894 -19.93 2.41 -11.28
C ARG A 894 -20.04 3.90 -11.61
N ILE A 895 -20.74 4.28 -12.68
CA ILE A 895 -20.96 5.70 -13.03
C ILE A 895 -21.79 6.40 -11.96
N LEU A 896 -22.82 5.74 -11.46
CA LEU A 896 -23.66 6.26 -10.37
C LEU A 896 -22.86 6.46 -9.09
N LEU A 897 -21.94 5.54 -8.76
CA LEU A 897 -21.01 5.68 -7.64
C LEU A 897 -20.14 6.92 -7.79
N GLN A 898 -19.52 7.10 -8.96
CA GLN A 898 -18.70 8.27 -9.24
C GLN A 898 -19.50 9.56 -9.05
N LYS A 899 -20.73 9.61 -9.58
CA LYS A 899 -21.62 10.77 -9.46
C LYS A 899 -21.93 11.11 -8.01
N VAL A 900 -22.26 10.11 -7.20
CA VAL A 900 -22.52 10.29 -5.75
C VAL A 900 -21.26 10.75 -5.02
N LEU A 901 -20.11 10.14 -5.29
CA LEU A 901 -18.84 10.51 -4.65
C LEU A 901 -18.34 11.91 -5.04
N THR A 902 -18.80 12.49 -6.15
CA THR A 902 -18.41 13.84 -6.59
C THR A 902 -19.51 14.88 -6.39
N VAL A 903 -20.54 14.60 -5.57
CA VAL A 903 -21.66 15.52 -5.31
C VAL A 903 -21.21 16.95 -4.96
N SER A 904 -20.10 17.09 -4.23
CA SER A 904 -19.55 18.40 -3.86
C SER A 904 -19.06 19.24 -5.05
N GLU A 905 -18.76 18.63 -6.20
CA GLU A 905 -18.21 19.28 -7.39
C GLU A 905 -19.32 19.82 -8.32
N TRP A 906 -20.44 19.10 -8.46
CA TRP A 906 -21.48 19.43 -9.43
C TRP A 906 -22.81 19.89 -8.81
N ALA A 907 -23.03 19.72 -7.50
CA ALA A 907 -24.33 20.03 -6.86
C ALA A 907 -24.78 21.49 -7.05
N VAL A 908 -23.84 22.43 -7.14
CA VAL A 908 -24.14 23.85 -7.40
C VAL A 908 -24.58 24.07 -8.84
N GLU A 909 -23.92 23.41 -9.80
CA GLU A 909 -24.23 23.52 -11.23
C GLU A 909 -25.60 22.91 -11.57
N GLU A 910 -25.92 21.76 -10.96
CA GLU A 910 -27.22 21.09 -11.11
C GLU A 910 -28.30 21.66 -10.17
N LYS A 911 -28.01 22.73 -9.42
CA LYS A 911 -28.96 23.47 -8.57
C LYS A 911 -29.71 22.58 -7.57
N LEU A 912 -29.00 21.65 -6.93
CA LEU A 912 -29.58 20.84 -5.85
C LEU A 912 -30.08 21.74 -4.72
N THR A 913 -31.23 21.39 -4.14
CA THR A 913 -31.71 22.06 -2.93
C THR A 913 -30.78 21.78 -1.76
N THR A 914 -30.77 22.67 -0.75
CA THR A 914 -29.93 22.47 0.44
C THR A 914 -30.23 21.14 1.13
N LEU A 915 -31.51 20.75 1.20
CA LEU A 915 -31.93 19.47 1.76
C LEU A 915 -31.36 18.28 0.99
N GLN A 916 -31.49 18.28 -0.34
CA GLN A 916 -30.96 17.23 -1.21
C GLN A 916 -29.45 17.08 -1.05
N ARG A 917 -28.73 18.21 -0.99
CA ARG A 917 -27.28 18.21 -0.75
C ARG A 917 -26.93 17.64 0.62
N ARG A 918 -27.65 18.03 1.68
CA ARG A 918 -27.46 17.51 3.05
C ARG A 918 -27.73 16.01 3.13
N GLN A 919 -28.75 15.50 2.41
CA GLN A 919 -29.05 14.06 2.34
C GLN A 919 -27.91 13.26 1.69
N LEU A 920 -27.42 13.71 0.53
CA LEU A 920 -26.34 13.01 -0.19
C LEU A 920 -25.00 13.06 0.58
N GLU A 921 -24.57 14.25 1.02
CA GLU A 921 -23.32 14.41 1.79
C GLU A 921 -23.40 13.73 3.16
N GLY A 922 -24.58 13.77 3.79
CA GLY A 922 -24.86 13.09 5.05
C GLY A 922 -24.73 11.57 4.94
N CYS A 923 -25.22 10.95 3.86
CA CYS A 923 -25.03 9.51 3.62
C CYS A 923 -23.55 9.13 3.53
N LEU A 924 -22.74 10.00 2.92
CA LEU A 924 -21.29 9.80 2.79
C LEU A 924 -20.51 10.20 4.06
N CYS A 925 -21.17 10.80 5.05
CA CYS A 925 -20.54 11.41 6.23
C CYS A 925 -19.39 12.37 5.86
N ARG A 926 -19.56 13.16 4.78
CA ARG A 926 -18.48 13.99 4.26
C ARG A 926 -18.23 15.22 5.13
N VAL A 927 -17.01 15.33 5.66
CA VAL A 927 -16.58 16.46 6.49
C VAL A 927 -15.63 17.44 5.75
N PRO A 928 -15.60 18.73 6.15
CA PRO A 928 -14.65 19.71 5.60
C PRO A 928 -13.17 19.40 5.90
N LYS A 929 -12.26 20.10 5.22
CA LYS A 929 -10.81 19.99 5.51
C LYS A 929 -10.51 20.38 6.95
N HIS A 930 -9.57 19.65 7.57
CA HIS A 930 -9.14 19.86 8.97
C HIS A 930 -10.25 19.70 10.01
N PHE A 931 -11.41 19.13 9.65
CA PHE A 931 -12.53 18.94 10.56
C PHE A 931 -12.11 18.24 11.86
N TYR A 932 -11.45 17.08 11.78
CA TYR A 932 -11.02 16.36 12.98
C TYR A 932 -10.04 17.17 13.84
N ASN A 933 -9.12 17.93 13.24
CA ASN A 933 -8.24 18.83 13.99
C ASN A 933 -9.03 19.92 14.74
N LYS A 934 -10.13 20.42 14.17
CA LYS A 934 -11.03 21.35 14.84
C LYS A 934 -11.76 20.67 16.00
N ILE A 935 -12.18 19.41 15.85
CA ILE A 935 -12.80 18.65 16.96
C ILE A 935 -11.80 18.45 18.11
N TRP A 936 -10.54 18.19 17.81
CA TRP A 936 -9.47 18.14 18.82
C TRP A 936 -9.40 19.46 19.62
N GLU A 937 -9.43 20.61 18.92
CA GLU A 937 -9.44 21.93 19.56
C GLU A 937 -10.71 22.15 20.40
N ILE A 938 -11.89 21.70 19.94
CA ILE A 938 -13.12 21.75 20.73
C ILE A 938 -12.96 20.94 22.02
N LEU A 939 -12.44 19.71 21.95
CA LEU A 939 -12.25 18.84 23.12
C LEU A 939 -11.30 19.47 24.15
N GLN A 940 -10.25 20.17 23.71
CA GLN A 940 -9.36 20.90 24.61
C GLN A 940 -10.09 22.01 25.39
N ARG A 941 -11.21 22.51 24.88
CA ARG A 941 -12.03 23.59 25.48
C ARG A 941 -13.34 23.10 26.10
N THR A 942 -13.59 21.79 26.07
CA THR A 942 -14.80 21.14 26.59
C THR A 942 -14.37 19.95 27.48
N PRO A 943 -14.02 20.17 28.75
CA PRO A 943 -13.46 19.12 29.62
C PRO A 943 -14.38 17.90 29.80
N GLN A 944 -15.69 18.10 29.71
CA GLN A 944 -16.69 17.04 29.78
C GLN A 944 -17.00 16.40 28.41
N GLY A 945 -16.36 16.81 27.33
CA GLY A 945 -16.53 16.24 25.99
C GLY A 945 -17.75 16.73 25.21
N ILE A 946 -18.15 15.95 24.20
CA ILE A 946 -19.23 16.26 23.24
C ILE A 946 -20.31 15.18 23.34
N LEU A 947 -21.59 15.58 23.33
CA LEU A 947 -22.75 14.69 23.39
C LEU A 947 -23.64 14.86 22.15
N THR A 948 -24.06 13.75 21.56
CA THR A 948 -25.10 13.72 20.51
C THR A 948 -25.82 12.37 20.48
N GLN A 949 -27.15 12.39 20.43
CA GLN A 949 -28.04 11.23 20.38
C GLN A 949 -27.67 10.11 21.36
N GLY A 950 -27.32 10.46 22.61
CA GLY A 950 -26.94 9.51 23.64
C GLY A 950 -25.50 8.98 23.54
N HIS A 951 -24.74 9.37 22.51
CA HIS A 951 -23.32 9.06 22.37
C HIS A 951 -22.45 10.18 22.95
N HIS A 952 -21.45 9.78 23.73
CA HIS A 952 -20.54 10.68 24.43
C HIS A 952 -19.11 10.50 23.91
N LEU A 953 -18.53 11.58 23.40
CA LEU A 953 -17.11 11.69 23.08
C LEU A 953 -16.41 12.45 24.21
N PRO A 954 -15.84 11.76 25.21
CA PRO A 954 -15.23 12.43 26.35
C PRO A 954 -13.91 13.10 25.96
N ALA A 955 -13.55 14.22 26.59
CA ALA A 955 -12.22 14.81 26.42
C ALA A 955 -11.14 13.96 27.11
N THR A 956 -11.44 13.40 28.29
CA THR A 956 -10.59 12.44 29.01
C THR A 956 -11.30 11.08 29.03
N PRO A 957 -10.68 9.98 28.56
CA PRO A 957 -9.25 9.78 28.31
C PRO A 957 -8.79 10.04 26.85
N THR A 958 -9.62 10.64 25.99
CA THR A 958 -9.30 10.83 24.56
C THR A 958 -8.03 11.65 24.35
N LEU A 959 -7.94 12.85 24.94
CA LEU A 959 -6.80 13.75 24.78
C LEU A 959 -5.52 13.24 25.47
N THR A 960 -5.67 12.38 26.49
CA THR A 960 -4.52 11.77 27.19
C THR A 960 -4.00 10.56 26.42
N SER A 961 -4.89 9.74 25.87
CA SER A 961 -4.51 8.49 25.19
C SER A 961 -4.06 8.73 23.74
N MET A 962 -4.65 9.70 23.05
CA MET A 962 -4.47 9.96 21.62
C MET A 962 -3.67 11.24 21.34
N SER A 963 -3.21 11.41 20.11
CA SER A 963 -2.48 12.60 19.65
C SER A 963 -3.25 13.35 18.55
N ARG A 964 -3.04 14.67 18.46
CA ARG A 964 -3.64 15.50 17.41
C ARG A 964 -3.28 14.97 16.01
N GLY A 965 -4.31 14.72 15.20
CA GLY A 965 -4.18 14.33 13.79
C GLY A 965 -3.85 12.86 13.54
N GLU A 966 -3.86 11.99 14.55
CA GLU A 966 -3.76 10.54 14.34
C GLU A 966 -5.07 9.94 13.79
N LEU A 967 -4.97 8.84 13.04
CA LEU A 967 -6.14 8.25 12.38
C LEU A 967 -7.16 7.68 13.38
N THR A 968 -6.68 7.07 14.45
CA THR A 968 -7.51 6.50 15.53
C THR A 968 -8.40 7.55 16.20
N PHE A 969 -7.89 8.76 16.43
CA PHE A 969 -8.71 9.87 16.92
C PHE A 969 -9.79 10.27 15.91
N ASN A 970 -9.44 10.38 14.62
CA ASN A 970 -10.40 10.75 13.59
C ASN A 970 -11.53 9.71 13.49
N LEU A 971 -11.22 8.43 13.65
CA LEU A 971 -12.20 7.34 13.64
C LEU A 971 -13.15 7.39 14.83
N LEU A 972 -12.66 7.72 16.03
CA LEU A 972 -13.50 7.89 17.22
C LEU A 972 -14.52 9.04 17.04
N VAL A 973 -14.10 10.14 16.42
CA VAL A 973 -15.02 11.24 16.07
C VAL A 973 -16.06 10.78 15.04
N GLU A 974 -15.64 10.02 14.03
CA GLU A 974 -16.54 9.46 13.01
C GLU A 974 -17.58 8.52 13.62
N GLU A 975 -17.19 7.66 14.55
CA GLU A 975 -18.12 6.78 15.28
C GLU A 975 -19.20 7.57 16.01
N THR A 976 -18.84 8.72 16.58
CA THR A 976 -19.80 9.62 17.24
C THR A 976 -20.81 10.21 16.24
N LEU A 977 -20.37 10.56 15.02
CA LEU A 977 -21.25 11.11 13.97
C LEU A 977 -22.14 10.06 13.31
N ILE A 978 -21.64 8.83 13.18
CA ILE A 978 -22.31 7.72 12.50
C ILE A 978 -23.58 7.27 13.20
N CYS A 979 -23.65 7.46 14.52
CA CYS A 979 -24.84 7.17 15.34
C CYS A 979 -26.04 8.05 14.98
N ILE A 980 -25.84 9.13 14.23
CA ILE A 980 -26.93 9.98 13.75
C ILE A 980 -27.61 9.30 12.56
N ASP A 981 -28.81 8.74 12.78
CA ASP A 981 -29.52 7.94 11.78
C ASP A 981 -29.86 8.73 10.50
N ARG A 982 -30.39 9.95 10.63
CA ARG A 982 -30.85 10.74 9.48
C ARG A 982 -29.68 11.48 8.81
N PRO A 983 -29.45 11.30 7.50
CA PRO A 983 -28.27 11.86 6.82
C PRO A 983 -28.26 13.39 6.85
N GLU A 984 -29.40 14.05 6.63
CA GLU A 984 -29.50 15.50 6.67
C GLU A 984 -29.22 16.09 8.06
N ARG A 985 -29.59 15.38 9.14
CA ARG A 985 -29.25 15.75 10.51
C ARG A 985 -27.75 15.58 10.77
N ARG A 986 -27.16 14.47 10.31
CA ARG A 986 -25.72 14.21 10.42
C ARG A 986 -24.92 15.34 9.81
N GLN A 987 -25.33 15.82 8.63
CA GLN A 987 -24.66 16.93 7.97
C GLN A 987 -24.79 18.26 8.74
N ILE A 988 -25.96 18.56 9.29
CA ILE A 988 -26.16 19.74 10.13
C ILE A 988 -25.32 19.69 11.41
N THR A 989 -25.12 18.51 12.00
CA THR A 989 -24.23 18.35 13.15
C THR A 989 -22.77 18.67 12.78
N VAL A 990 -22.30 18.26 11.60
CA VAL A 990 -20.98 18.63 11.08
C VAL A 990 -20.87 20.15 10.88
N GLU A 991 -21.89 20.78 10.32
CA GLU A 991 -21.97 22.25 10.17
C GLU A 991 -21.89 22.96 11.54
N LEU A 992 -22.67 22.50 12.52
CA LEU A 992 -22.68 23.03 13.88
C LEU A 992 -21.31 22.93 14.55
N LEU A 993 -20.66 21.77 14.48
CA LEU A 993 -19.31 21.59 15.04
C LEU A 993 -18.28 22.52 14.39
N CYS A 994 -18.40 22.80 13.09
CA CYS A 994 -17.54 23.77 12.41
C CYS A 994 -17.79 25.21 12.91
N ILE A 995 -19.04 25.56 13.19
CA ILE A 995 -19.42 26.87 13.75
C ILE A 995 -18.85 27.00 15.17
N VAL A 996 -19.04 26.01 16.03
CA VAL A 996 -18.51 25.98 17.41
C VAL A 996 -16.99 26.10 17.40
N ALA A 997 -16.29 25.32 16.57
CA ALA A 997 -14.84 25.44 16.42
C ALA A 997 -14.40 26.86 16.02
N THR A 998 -15.14 27.49 15.11
CA THR A 998 -14.82 28.85 14.64
C THR A 998 -15.04 29.89 15.75
N ILE A 999 -16.10 29.73 16.56
CA ILE A 999 -16.38 30.59 17.72
C ILE A 999 -15.25 30.45 18.75
N LEU A 1000 -14.87 29.23 19.12
CA LEU A 1000 -13.82 28.98 20.12
C LEU A 1000 -12.43 29.43 19.64
N ASN A 1001 -12.11 29.24 18.35
CA ASN A 1001 -10.82 29.68 17.81
C ASN A 1001 -10.70 31.21 17.78
N ARG A 1002 -11.80 31.93 17.50
CA ARG A 1002 -11.81 33.41 17.53
C ARG A 1002 -11.82 34.00 18.93
N ASN A 1003 -12.22 33.22 19.94
CA ASN A 1003 -12.34 33.67 21.32
C ASN A 1003 -11.62 32.67 22.25
N PRO A 1004 -10.27 32.70 22.31
CA PRO A 1004 -9.46 31.75 23.06
C PRO A 1004 -9.73 31.75 24.58
N GLU A 1005 -10.48 32.69 25.11
CA GLU A 1005 -10.89 32.79 26.50
C GLU A 1005 -12.13 31.94 26.83
N LEU A 1006 -12.89 31.51 25.81
CA LEU A 1006 -14.15 30.79 26.01
C LEU A 1006 -13.93 29.29 26.23
N HIS A 1007 -14.64 28.76 27.23
CA HIS A 1007 -14.67 27.33 27.58
C HIS A 1007 -16.08 26.89 27.96
N PHE A 1008 -16.40 25.62 27.70
CA PHE A 1008 -17.65 25.02 28.17
C PHE A 1008 -17.42 24.28 29.49
N LYS A 1009 -18.26 24.52 30.51
CA LYS A 1009 -18.21 23.78 31.78
C LYS A 1009 -18.80 22.38 31.70
N GLN A 1010 -19.91 22.26 30.98
CA GLN A 1010 -20.63 21.01 30.77
C GLN A 1010 -20.26 20.40 29.43
N ALA A 1011 -20.68 19.16 29.20
CA ALA A 1011 -20.52 18.53 27.91
C ALA A 1011 -21.24 19.35 26.84
N LEU A 1012 -20.64 19.45 25.65
CA LEU A 1012 -21.25 20.13 24.51
C LEU A 1012 -22.41 19.28 23.98
N ASP A 1013 -23.63 19.58 24.44
CA ASP A 1013 -24.86 18.95 23.98
C ASP A 1013 -25.30 19.51 22.63
N LEU A 1014 -25.00 18.76 21.56
CA LEU A 1014 -25.30 19.16 20.18
C LEU A 1014 -26.81 19.10 19.89
N ASP A 1015 -27.55 18.21 20.55
CA ASP A 1015 -28.99 18.07 20.34
C ASP A 1015 -29.75 19.23 20.97
N GLY A 1016 -29.34 19.64 22.18
CA GLY A 1016 -29.87 20.82 22.85
C GLY A 1016 -29.64 22.11 22.05
N ILE A 1017 -28.45 22.28 21.46
CA ILE A 1017 -28.16 23.44 20.60
C ILE A 1017 -29.02 23.42 19.33
N LEU A 1018 -29.18 22.25 18.70
CA LEU A 1018 -30.01 22.11 17.50
C LEU A 1018 -31.49 22.39 17.79
N ALA A 1019 -32.02 21.91 18.91
CA ALA A 1019 -33.38 22.18 19.35
C ALA A 1019 -33.61 23.66 19.65
N GLU A 1020 -32.65 24.34 20.32
CA GLU A 1020 -32.74 25.78 20.58
C GLU A 1020 -32.71 26.60 19.27
N ALA A 1021 -31.84 26.22 18.32
CA ALA A 1021 -31.79 26.84 17.00
C ALA A 1021 -33.11 26.67 16.23
N PHE A 1022 -33.70 25.47 16.27
CA PHE A 1022 -34.99 25.19 15.66
C PHE A 1022 -36.13 25.98 16.33
N ALA A 1023 -36.14 26.07 17.66
CA ALA A 1023 -37.12 26.87 18.39
C ALA A 1023 -37.04 28.36 18.02
N MET A 1024 -35.83 28.91 17.85
CA MET A 1024 -35.63 30.27 17.35
C MET A 1024 -36.16 30.45 15.93
N TYR A 1025 -35.92 29.49 15.03
CA TYR A 1025 -36.48 29.51 13.67
C TYR A 1025 -38.01 29.49 13.68
N CYS A 1026 -38.63 28.60 14.46
CA CYS A 1026 -40.09 28.51 14.59
C CYS A 1026 -40.69 29.81 15.13
N LYS A 1027 -40.04 30.43 16.12
CA LYS A 1027 -40.44 31.71 16.69
C LYS A 1027 -40.37 32.85 15.67
N ASP A 1028 -39.27 32.95 14.92
CA ASP A 1028 -39.07 34.01 13.92
C ASP A 1028 -40.02 33.86 12.71
N ASN A 1029 -40.51 32.64 12.45
CA ASN A 1029 -41.40 32.35 11.32
C ASN A 1029 -42.88 32.08 11.72
N ASN A 1030 -43.24 32.35 12.97
CA ASN A 1030 -44.60 32.12 13.52
C ASN A 1030 -45.13 30.69 13.31
N ILE A 1031 -44.26 29.68 13.38
CA ILE A 1031 -44.63 28.27 13.28
C ILE A 1031 -45.05 27.78 14.67
N HIS A 1032 -46.30 27.32 14.82
CA HIS A 1032 -46.81 26.83 16.10
C HIS A 1032 -46.12 25.53 16.51
N HIS A 1033 -45.26 25.61 17.52
CA HIS A 1033 -44.64 24.47 18.16
C HIS A 1033 -45.60 23.89 19.23
N PRO A 1034 -45.97 22.60 19.18
CA PRO A 1034 -46.69 22.00 20.29
C PRO A 1034 -45.80 21.99 21.56
N PRO A 1035 -46.36 22.22 22.76
CA PRO A 1035 -45.60 22.14 24.01
C PRO A 1035 -45.03 20.72 24.20
N GLN A 1036 -43.83 20.64 24.79
CA GLN A 1036 -43.20 19.39 25.23
C GLN A 1036 -44.07 18.67 26.28
N SER A 1037 -45.07 17.93 25.84
CA SER A 1037 -45.83 17.03 26.70
C SER A 1037 -46.54 15.96 25.87
N THR A 1038 -45.79 14.96 25.39
CA THR A 1038 -46.12 13.52 25.41
C THR A 1038 -45.11 12.76 24.54
N GLU A 1039 -44.73 11.59 25.02
CA GLU A 1039 -43.68 10.72 24.51
C GLU A 1039 -43.83 10.40 23.00
N HIS A 1040 -42.68 10.37 22.30
CA HIS A 1040 -42.46 9.69 21.01
C HIS A 1040 -43.01 10.28 19.70
N LYS A 1041 -43.19 11.59 19.54
CA LYS A 1041 -43.21 12.20 18.20
C LYS A 1041 -41.90 12.93 17.92
N GLN A 1042 -41.06 12.35 17.07
CA GLN A 1042 -39.90 13.01 16.46
C GLN A 1042 -40.36 14.32 15.82
N GLU A 1043 -39.81 15.46 16.25
CA GLU A 1043 -40.08 16.76 15.64
C GLU A 1043 -39.72 16.73 14.15
N ASP A 1044 -40.59 17.23 13.28
CA ASP A 1044 -40.31 17.31 11.84
C ASP A 1044 -39.44 18.53 11.54
N LEU A 1045 -38.12 18.34 11.58
CA LEU A 1045 -37.13 19.38 11.28
C LEU A 1045 -36.91 19.64 9.78
N THR A 1046 -37.68 19.01 8.89
CA THR A 1046 -37.43 19.05 7.43
C THR A 1046 -37.44 20.47 6.87
N ALA A 1047 -38.32 21.34 7.36
CA ALA A 1047 -38.36 22.75 6.96
C ALA A 1047 -37.07 23.51 7.33
N PHE A 1048 -36.56 23.29 8.54
CA PHE A 1048 -35.29 23.88 9.00
C PHE A 1048 -34.10 23.32 8.21
N TYR A 1049 -34.11 22.02 7.91
CA TYR A 1049 -33.08 21.37 7.10
C TYR A 1049 -33.07 21.83 5.63
N SER A 1050 -34.16 22.44 5.17
CA SER A 1050 -34.28 22.98 3.81
C SER A 1050 -33.77 24.42 3.68
N LEU A 1051 -33.53 25.12 4.80
CA LEU A 1051 -33.05 26.50 4.78
C LEU A 1051 -31.69 26.64 4.08
N PRO A 1052 -31.40 27.78 3.44
CA PRO A 1052 -30.06 28.10 2.97
C PRO A 1052 -29.01 28.01 4.08
N TYR A 1053 -27.76 27.69 3.71
CA TYR A 1053 -26.65 27.58 4.65
C TYR A 1053 -26.44 28.83 5.49
N SER A 1054 -26.57 30.03 4.90
CA SER A 1054 -26.41 31.32 5.59
C SER A 1054 -27.43 31.51 6.72
N GLU A 1055 -28.69 31.16 6.48
CA GLU A 1055 -29.77 31.29 7.47
C GLU A 1055 -29.61 30.24 8.57
N THR A 1056 -29.38 28.98 8.20
CA THR A 1056 -29.15 27.90 9.18
C THR A 1056 -27.95 28.24 10.08
N THR A 1057 -26.86 28.74 9.50
CA THR A 1057 -25.65 29.15 10.23
C THR A 1057 -25.97 30.24 11.27
N GLY A 1058 -26.82 31.21 10.92
CA GLY A 1058 -27.23 32.27 11.85
C GLY A 1058 -27.94 31.72 13.09
N TYR A 1059 -28.90 30.81 12.92
CA TYR A 1059 -29.61 30.17 14.03
C TYR A 1059 -28.71 29.29 14.89
N LEU A 1060 -27.87 28.47 14.25
CA LEU A 1060 -26.92 27.59 14.95
C LEU A 1060 -25.88 28.39 15.74
N ALA A 1061 -25.33 29.47 15.16
CA ALA A 1061 -24.37 30.33 15.84
C ALA A 1061 -25.01 31.05 17.03
N ARG A 1062 -26.24 31.57 16.91
CA ARG A 1062 -26.98 32.20 18.02
C ARG A 1062 -27.19 31.21 19.17
N ALA A 1063 -27.63 29.99 18.87
CA ALA A 1063 -27.83 28.95 19.88
C ALA A 1063 -26.52 28.54 20.56
N ALA A 1064 -25.45 28.34 19.78
CA ALA A 1064 -24.12 28.01 20.31
C ALA A 1064 -23.59 29.12 21.24
N VAL A 1065 -23.70 30.40 20.83
CA VAL A 1065 -23.28 31.54 21.65
C VAL A 1065 -24.13 31.63 22.92
N ASN A 1066 -25.46 31.49 22.85
CA ASN A 1066 -26.31 31.48 24.04
C ASN A 1066 -25.87 30.42 25.04
N LYS A 1067 -25.59 29.19 24.57
CA LYS A 1067 -25.12 28.10 25.43
C LYS A 1067 -23.74 28.37 26.03
N VAL A 1068 -22.81 28.94 25.27
CA VAL A 1068 -21.50 29.37 25.79
C VAL A 1068 -21.67 30.47 26.82
N LEU A 1069 -22.56 31.44 26.63
CA LEU A 1069 -22.75 32.56 27.55
C LEU A 1069 -23.53 32.18 28.82
N GLN A 1070 -24.49 31.26 28.73
CA GLN A 1070 -25.26 30.78 29.88
C GLN A 1070 -24.44 29.83 30.78
N GLY A 1071 -23.40 29.18 30.24
CA GLY A 1071 -22.60 28.17 30.95
C GLY A 1071 -21.08 28.39 30.99
N GLY A 1072 -20.54 29.39 30.30
CA GLY A 1072 -19.10 29.65 30.17
C GLY A 1072 -18.59 30.73 31.14
N VAL A 1073 -17.29 30.69 31.43
CA VAL A 1073 -16.57 31.72 32.21
C VAL A 1073 -15.50 32.33 31.31
N PHE A 1074 -15.30 33.64 31.41
CA PHE A 1074 -14.11 34.31 30.89
C PHE A 1074 -12.93 33.92 31.79
N SER A 1075 -11.86 33.32 31.25
CA SER A 1075 -10.67 33.09 32.08
C SER A 1075 -10.10 34.44 32.52
N THR A 1076 -10.16 34.76 33.81
CA THR A 1076 -9.32 35.80 34.41
C THR A 1076 -7.91 35.23 34.50
N ALA A 1077 -6.95 35.92 33.88
CA ALA A 1077 -5.61 35.44 33.58
C ALA A 1077 -4.66 35.29 34.80
N GLU A 1078 -5.14 34.87 35.99
CA GLU A 1078 -4.30 34.87 37.20
C GLU A 1078 -4.18 33.54 37.97
N ASP A 1079 -4.94 32.49 37.67
CA ASP A 1079 -4.80 31.21 38.38
C ASP A 1079 -4.49 30.05 37.41
N ASP A 1080 -3.24 29.97 36.94
CA ASP A 1080 -2.52 28.73 36.64
C ASP A 1080 -1.08 29.07 36.17
N VAL A 1081 -0.18 29.26 37.15
CA VAL A 1081 1.26 29.43 36.91
C VAL A 1081 1.94 28.06 36.90
N GLN A 1082 2.17 27.52 35.69
CA GLN A 1082 3.43 26.95 35.19
C GLN A 1082 3.17 26.10 33.93
N LEU A 1083 3.10 26.78 32.79
CA LEU A 1083 3.44 26.19 31.49
C LEU A 1083 4.51 27.09 30.87
N ASP A 1084 5.72 26.57 30.81
CA ASP A 1084 6.89 27.25 30.24
C ASP A 1084 6.64 27.63 28.78
N GLY A 1085 7.03 28.87 28.46
CA GLY A 1085 6.82 29.50 27.17
C GLY A 1085 7.74 28.93 26.09
N ASP A 1086 7.13 28.62 24.95
CA ASP A 1086 7.78 28.69 23.64
C ASP A 1086 6.90 29.54 22.73
N HIS A 1087 7.35 30.78 22.47
CA HIS A 1087 6.81 31.62 21.43
C HIS A 1087 7.20 31.02 20.07
N LEU A 1088 6.25 30.37 19.39
CA LEU A 1088 6.36 30.08 17.97
C LEU A 1088 5.59 31.15 17.18
N HIS A 1089 6.35 31.82 16.34
CA HIS A 1089 5.93 32.92 15.48
C HIS A 1089 4.74 32.59 14.58
N ASP A 1090 3.91 33.62 14.48
CA ASP A 1090 2.74 33.84 13.63
C ASP A 1090 3.05 33.62 12.13
N ASP A 1091 2.53 32.54 11.52
CA ASP A 1091 2.46 32.38 10.06
C ASP A 1091 1.06 32.75 9.56
N ASN A 1092 0.85 34.06 9.48
CA ASN A 1092 -0.22 34.68 8.72
C ASN A 1092 -0.03 34.39 7.22
N CYS A 1093 -0.65 33.31 6.74
CA CYS A 1093 -0.78 33.04 5.32
C CYS A 1093 -1.78 34.05 4.71
N LYS A 1094 -1.24 35.13 4.14
CA LYS A 1094 -2.01 36.07 3.33
C LYS A 1094 -2.58 35.34 2.12
N VAL A 1095 -3.88 35.57 1.92
CA VAL A 1095 -4.65 35.22 0.73
C VAL A 1095 -3.94 35.66 -0.54
N SER A 1096 -3.70 34.70 -1.44
CA SER A 1096 -3.78 34.87 -2.89
C SER A 1096 -4.51 33.69 -3.48
#